data_AF-A0A3S3NL48-F1
#
_entry.id   AF-A0A3S3NL48-F1
#
_cell.length_a   1.000
_cell.length_b   1.000
_cell.length_c   1.000
_cell.angle_alpha   90.00
_cell.angle_beta   90.00
_cell.angle_gamma   90.00
#
_symmetry.space_group_name_H-M   'P 1'
#
loop_
_entity.id
_entity.type
_entity.pdbx_description
1 polymer ?
#
loop_
_entity_poly.entity_id
_entity_poly.type
_entity_poly.pdbx_seq_one_letter_code
_entity_poly.pdbx_strand_id
1 'polypeptide(L)'
;MASPNYRLFTPHQAPGRALFKLYSSLFAAGIFSVLYYRLTHIPADHRLLWLLLSLAELWFAVMWLFQQSFRWNPTDHVTHPERLPPNLPHVDVMVCTADPDREPPALVANTLLSLMAYDYDVSKLAFYLSDDGGSELTFHAAYQASIFARHWLPFCRKYNVEPRAPQAFFFSSENSVADTGSGTFRQDYNLVKENFEEMQDRICSAVETGKVPEETRRQHKGFNEWKTKLRPRDHQPIVEVLLRGTGGDRDAEGKPMPTLVYVSREKRPAHPHNFKAGALNALNRVSAVMSNAPFILNVDCDMYSNNSQTLHHTMCFFLDPKESHRIAFVQFPQCFGGLTPNDLYATSAIRCTEVEFHGMNTYNGPVYCGTGAIHRRESLNGRIFTPDFRPKWDEKPAYGENDKWSEFEMGLMYGCPVEDLFTGLALHSRGWQSVCFSPQKRAFLGLSPRNTNDTLIQYKRWAAGMLEVFLSHLCPFTHGIGRLKWGQIMCYSFYTLWALWSLPILCYALLPALAMANGISLFPKASDPWFKVFAFLGIASHAYSLGELLWIKGTVKMWLNETRMWMIRGVSSFLMSVVVTILKSLGISDSGFEITSKVIDDDAVKRYKQEVMEFAVASPMFVPPTTLSLLNLYCFLRSTVLMIVQGEPSVLDHMALQLILSGFISLVSLPLYEALFFRRDKGRMPTSITAYSILLAFALLYLLSPFI
;
A
#
# COMPACT_ATOMS: atom_id res chain seq x y z
N MET A 1 -39.87 14.48 2.89
CA MET A 1 -39.44 13.48 1.90
C MET A 1 -38.56 14.17 0.88
N ALA A 2 -37.28 13.81 0.79
CA ALA A 2 -36.38 14.37 -0.22
C ALA A 2 -36.79 13.89 -1.62
N SER A 3 -36.75 14.79 -2.60
CA SER A 3 -37.07 14.49 -4.00
C SER A 3 -36.25 13.30 -4.53
N PRO A 4 -36.82 12.40 -5.36
CA PRO A 4 -36.10 11.26 -5.95
C PRO A 4 -34.86 11.63 -6.79
N ASN A 5 -34.61 12.92 -7.05
CA ASN A 5 -33.42 13.45 -7.72
C ASN A 5 -32.31 13.94 -6.77
N TYR A 6 -32.49 13.85 -5.45
CA TYR A 6 -31.50 14.32 -4.47
C TYR A 6 -30.40 13.27 -4.25
N ARG A 7 -29.37 13.27 -5.11
CA ARG A 7 -28.16 12.45 -4.94
C ARG A 7 -27.06 13.28 -4.29
N LEU A 8 -26.34 12.66 -3.36
CA LEU A 8 -25.16 13.25 -2.71
C LEU A 8 -23.86 12.89 -3.44
N PHE A 9 -23.90 11.91 -4.34
CA PHE A 9 -22.80 11.62 -5.26
C PHE A 9 -23.33 11.09 -6.61
N THR A 10 -22.56 11.30 -7.66
CA THR A 10 -22.86 10.86 -9.03
C THR A 10 -21.73 9.99 -9.58
N PRO A 11 -22.04 8.79 -10.10
CA PRO A 11 -21.05 7.96 -10.77
C PRO A 11 -20.79 8.46 -12.21
N HIS A 12 -19.54 8.38 -12.65
CA HIS A 12 -19.09 8.71 -14.00
C HIS A 12 -18.27 7.54 -14.57
N GLN A 13 -18.58 7.12 -15.79
CA GLN A 13 -17.81 6.06 -16.44
C GLN A 13 -16.58 6.64 -17.10
N ALA A 14 -15.45 5.96 -16.95
CA ALA A 14 -14.20 6.38 -17.57
C ALA A 14 -14.31 6.41 -19.12
N PRO A 15 -13.67 7.39 -19.79
CA PRO A 15 -13.60 7.44 -21.24
C PRO A 15 -12.71 6.32 -21.83
N GLY A 16 -12.65 6.20 -23.15
CA GLY A 16 -11.70 5.28 -23.83
C GLY A 16 -12.06 3.79 -23.81
N ARG A 17 -13.19 3.39 -23.20
CA ARG A 17 -13.60 1.98 -23.09
C ARG A 17 -13.71 1.23 -24.41
N ALA A 18 -14.17 1.88 -25.47
CA ALA A 18 -14.27 1.25 -26.80
C ALA A 18 -12.88 0.88 -27.34
N LEU A 19 -11.91 1.80 -27.22
CA LEU A 19 -10.52 1.56 -27.63
C LEU A 19 -9.88 0.46 -26.77
N PHE A 20 -10.10 0.49 -25.46
CA PHE A 20 -9.62 -0.56 -24.56
C PHE A 20 -10.18 -1.93 -24.95
N LYS A 21 -11.50 -2.05 -25.19
CA LYS A 21 -12.12 -3.32 -25.59
C LYS A 21 -11.56 -3.84 -26.91
N LEU A 22 -11.27 -2.97 -27.88
CA LEU A 22 -10.61 -3.34 -29.13
C LEU A 22 -9.20 -3.88 -28.85
N TYR A 23 -8.39 -3.14 -28.09
CA TYR A 23 -7.05 -3.58 -27.67
C TYR A 23 -7.09 -4.93 -26.97
N SER A 24 -7.93 -5.10 -25.95
CA SER A 24 -8.03 -6.34 -25.17
C SER A 24 -8.50 -7.51 -26.03
N SER A 25 -9.38 -7.29 -27.02
CA SER A 25 -9.83 -8.34 -27.93
C SER A 25 -8.71 -8.80 -28.87
N LEU A 26 -7.95 -7.86 -29.44
CA LEU A 26 -6.79 -8.17 -30.27
C LEU A 26 -5.67 -8.86 -29.48
N PHE A 27 -5.42 -8.37 -28.26
CA PHE A 27 -4.42 -8.94 -27.37
C PHE A 27 -4.82 -10.36 -26.93
N ALA A 28 -6.10 -10.59 -26.61
CA ALA A 28 -6.63 -11.93 -26.32
C ALA A 28 -6.44 -12.89 -27.50
N ALA A 29 -6.74 -12.45 -28.73
CA ALA A 29 -6.50 -13.26 -29.93
C ALA A 29 -5.02 -13.63 -30.09
N GLY A 30 -4.11 -12.70 -29.80
CA GLY A 30 -2.67 -12.96 -29.75
C GLY A 30 -2.28 -14.00 -28.69
N ILE A 31 -2.82 -13.89 -27.47
CA ILE A 31 -2.61 -14.87 -26.39
C ILE A 31 -3.06 -16.27 -26.84
N PHE A 32 -4.30 -16.39 -27.34
CA PHE A 32 -4.82 -17.67 -27.82
C PHE A 32 -3.97 -18.25 -28.95
N SER A 33 -3.45 -17.41 -29.83
CA SER A 33 -2.54 -17.80 -30.91
C SER A 33 -1.21 -18.36 -30.37
N VAL A 34 -0.62 -17.73 -29.35
CA VAL A 34 0.59 -18.24 -28.69
C VAL A 34 0.32 -19.57 -27.98
N LEU A 35 -0.78 -19.70 -27.24
CA LEU A 35 -1.14 -20.95 -26.58
C LEU A 35 -1.36 -22.08 -27.60
N TYR A 36 -2.03 -21.79 -28.71
CA TYR A 36 -2.20 -22.74 -29.81
C TYR A 36 -0.85 -23.13 -30.43
N TYR A 37 0.04 -22.17 -30.67
CA TYR A 37 1.39 -22.42 -31.16
C TYR A 37 2.16 -23.37 -30.24
N ARG A 38 2.13 -23.11 -28.92
CA ARG A 38 2.78 -23.97 -27.91
C ARG A 38 2.26 -25.40 -27.92
N LEU A 39 0.96 -25.59 -28.13
CA LEU A 39 0.34 -26.92 -28.15
C LEU A 39 0.62 -27.69 -29.45
N THR A 40 0.83 -27.00 -30.57
CA THR A 40 0.95 -27.62 -31.89
C THR A 40 2.38 -27.78 -32.39
N HIS A 41 3.33 -27.00 -31.86
CA HIS A 41 4.73 -26.97 -32.30
C HIS A 41 5.68 -27.53 -31.23
N ILE A 42 5.25 -28.59 -30.53
CA ILE A 42 6.08 -29.23 -29.50
C ILE A 42 7.34 -29.82 -30.16
N PRO A 43 8.55 -29.39 -29.76
CA PRO A 43 9.79 -29.88 -30.37
C PRO A 43 10.03 -31.35 -29.99
N ALA A 44 10.75 -32.08 -30.86
CA ALA A 44 11.19 -33.44 -30.55
C ALA A 44 12.14 -33.45 -29.35
N ASP A 45 13.08 -32.51 -29.34
CA ASP A 45 14.12 -32.31 -28.32
C ASP A 45 13.71 -31.23 -27.30
N HIS A 46 14.35 -31.21 -26.13
CA HIS A 46 14.17 -30.18 -25.08
C HIS A 46 12.71 -29.92 -24.64
N ARG A 47 11.86 -30.97 -24.67
CA ARG A 47 10.42 -30.90 -24.34
C ARG A 47 10.13 -30.29 -22.97
N LEU A 48 10.99 -30.52 -21.99
CA LEU A 48 10.84 -29.95 -20.65
C LEU A 48 10.94 -28.42 -20.67
N LEU A 49 11.89 -27.84 -21.40
CA LEU A 49 12.03 -26.39 -21.52
C LEU A 49 10.81 -25.77 -22.20
N TRP A 50 10.33 -26.42 -23.27
CA TRP A 50 9.12 -26.02 -23.97
C TRP A 50 7.90 -26.04 -23.05
N LEU A 51 7.74 -27.11 -22.26
CA LEU A 51 6.64 -27.24 -21.29
C LEU A 51 6.69 -26.16 -20.21
N LEU A 52 7.85 -25.95 -19.59
CA LEU A 52 8.02 -24.94 -18.53
C LEU A 52 7.72 -23.53 -19.05
N LEU A 53 8.21 -23.20 -20.25
CA LEU A 53 7.91 -21.90 -20.87
C LEU A 53 6.43 -21.76 -21.24
N SER A 54 5.81 -22.83 -21.75
CA SER A 54 4.37 -22.86 -22.06
C SER A 54 3.51 -22.66 -20.81
N LEU A 55 3.89 -23.26 -19.68
CA LEU A 55 3.20 -23.08 -18.40
C LEU A 55 3.36 -21.64 -17.87
N ALA A 56 4.55 -21.03 -18.05
CA ALA A 56 4.77 -19.63 -17.71
C ALA A 56 3.89 -18.69 -18.54
N GLU A 57 3.79 -18.92 -19.85
CA GLU A 57 2.91 -18.17 -20.75
C GLU A 57 1.42 -18.34 -20.42
N LEU A 58 0.99 -19.56 -20.08
CA LEU A 58 -0.36 -19.83 -19.60
C LEU A 58 -0.66 -19.05 -18.31
N TRP A 59 0.29 -19.01 -17.37
CA TRP A 59 0.12 -18.22 -16.15
C TRP A 59 0.01 -16.72 -16.45
N PHE A 60 0.85 -16.18 -17.33
CA PHE A 60 0.74 -14.79 -17.78
C PHE A 60 -0.62 -14.51 -18.42
N ALA A 61 -1.16 -15.43 -19.22
CA ALA A 61 -2.49 -15.32 -19.81
C ALA A 61 -3.60 -15.26 -18.75
N VAL A 62 -3.53 -16.12 -17.73
CA VAL A 62 -4.49 -16.14 -16.61
C VAL A 62 -4.44 -14.83 -15.82
N MET A 63 -3.25 -14.36 -15.46
CA MET A 63 -3.12 -13.11 -14.71
C MET A 63 -3.51 -11.89 -15.55
N TRP A 64 -3.21 -11.90 -16.85
CA TRP A 64 -3.69 -10.88 -17.79
C TRP A 64 -5.22 -10.83 -17.83
N LEU A 65 -5.88 -12.00 -17.86
CA LEU A 65 -7.34 -12.09 -17.83
C LEU A 65 -7.89 -11.48 -16.55
N PHE A 66 -7.33 -11.81 -15.38
CA PHE A 66 -7.74 -11.19 -14.11
C PHE A 66 -7.54 -9.68 -14.13
N GLN A 67 -6.44 -9.19 -14.70
CA GLN A 67 -6.16 -7.76 -14.81
C GLN A 67 -7.20 -7.00 -15.68
N GLN A 68 -7.90 -7.68 -16.60
CA GLN A 68 -8.90 -7.03 -17.44
C GLN A 68 -10.14 -6.61 -16.65
N SER A 69 -10.46 -7.27 -15.52
CA SER A 69 -11.65 -6.92 -14.73
C SER A 69 -11.60 -5.45 -14.31
N PHE A 70 -10.44 -4.98 -13.84
CA PHE A 70 -10.21 -3.58 -13.46
C PHE A 70 -10.47 -2.57 -14.58
N ARG A 71 -10.19 -2.93 -15.82
CA ARG A 71 -10.21 -1.99 -16.95
C ARG A 71 -11.47 -2.10 -17.80
N TRP A 72 -12.31 -3.11 -17.56
CA TRP A 72 -13.48 -3.41 -18.38
C TRP A 72 -14.53 -2.29 -18.37
N ASN A 73 -14.78 -1.71 -17.20
CA ASN A 73 -15.73 -0.62 -17.02
C ASN A 73 -15.39 0.22 -15.78
N PRO A 74 -14.29 0.99 -15.76
CA PRO A 74 -13.95 1.79 -14.59
C PRO A 74 -15.01 2.86 -14.31
N THR A 75 -15.33 3.06 -13.02
CA THR A 75 -16.33 4.03 -12.58
C THR A 75 -15.75 4.94 -11.49
N ASP A 76 -15.76 6.24 -11.79
CA ASP A 76 -15.40 7.31 -10.87
C ASP A 76 -16.63 7.84 -10.16
N HIS A 77 -16.43 8.51 -9.02
CA HIS A 77 -17.51 9.16 -8.28
C HIS A 77 -17.19 10.63 -8.06
N VAL A 78 -18.21 11.47 -8.23
CA VAL A 78 -18.16 12.89 -7.87
C VAL A 78 -19.14 13.09 -6.73
N THR A 79 -18.66 13.61 -5.60
CA THR A 79 -19.46 13.94 -4.42
C THR A 79 -19.97 15.38 -4.48
N HIS A 80 -21.08 15.65 -3.81
CA HIS A 80 -21.74 16.96 -3.72
C HIS A 80 -21.90 17.39 -2.25
N PRO A 81 -20.80 17.76 -1.54
CA PRO A 81 -20.85 18.14 -0.12
C PRO A 81 -21.78 19.30 0.20
N GLU A 82 -22.03 20.19 -0.76
CA GLU A 82 -22.95 21.33 -0.62
C GLU A 82 -24.41 20.91 -0.39
N ARG A 83 -24.73 19.64 -0.64
CA ARG A 83 -26.06 19.03 -0.44
C ARG A 83 -26.15 18.23 0.86
N LEU A 84 -25.11 18.23 1.68
CA LEU A 84 -25.15 17.54 2.96
C LEU A 84 -26.12 18.24 3.93
N PRO A 85 -26.78 17.48 4.81
CA PRO A 85 -27.55 18.09 5.89
C PRO A 85 -26.61 18.85 6.84
N PRO A 86 -27.09 19.89 7.52
CA PRO A 86 -26.27 20.69 8.42
C PRO A 86 -25.79 19.92 9.66
N ASN A 87 -26.59 18.96 10.16
CA ASN A 87 -26.20 18.09 11.26
C ASN A 87 -25.64 16.78 10.70
N LEU A 88 -24.34 16.56 10.89
CA LEU A 88 -23.64 15.37 10.43
C LEU A 88 -23.43 14.36 11.57
N PRO A 89 -23.31 13.06 11.25
CA PRO A 89 -23.16 12.00 12.25
C PRO A 89 -21.79 12.06 12.95
N HIS A 90 -21.70 11.38 14.10
CA HIS A 90 -20.42 11.22 14.80
C HIS A 90 -19.45 10.35 14.00
N VAL A 91 -18.14 10.65 14.12
CA VAL A 91 -17.05 9.87 13.53
C VAL A 91 -15.96 9.66 14.57
N ASP A 92 -15.56 8.40 14.77
CA ASP A 92 -14.38 8.06 15.54
C ASP A 92 -13.18 7.92 14.61
N VAL A 93 -12.06 8.56 14.96
CA VAL A 93 -10.80 8.48 14.22
C VAL A 93 -9.80 7.65 15.01
N MET A 94 -9.36 6.54 14.45
CA MET A 94 -8.46 5.57 15.06
C MET A 94 -7.10 5.63 14.40
N VAL A 95 -6.06 5.92 15.20
CA VAL A 95 -4.67 5.94 14.79
C VAL A 95 -3.93 4.81 15.51
N CYS A 96 -3.19 3.99 14.77
CA CYS A 96 -2.36 2.94 15.36
C CYS A 96 -0.88 3.24 15.19
N THR A 97 -0.11 2.97 16.23
CA THR A 97 1.36 3.00 16.19
C THR A 97 1.93 1.76 16.88
N ALA A 98 3.02 1.23 16.33
CA ALA A 98 3.67 0.00 16.75
C ALA A 98 4.68 0.21 17.88
N ASP A 99 5.70 1.06 17.67
CA ASP A 99 6.76 1.33 18.64
C ASP A 99 7.51 2.63 18.28
N PRO A 100 8.06 3.36 19.28
CA PRO A 100 8.70 4.67 19.06
C PRO A 100 10.03 4.61 18.29
N ASP A 101 10.68 3.44 18.20
CA ASP A 101 11.96 3.30 17.51
C ASP A 101 11.75 3.24 15.99
N ARG A 102 10.68 2.58 15.57
CA ARG A 102 10.31 2.44 14.14
C ARG A 102 9.42 3.56 13.64
N GLU A 103 8.56 4.08 14.51
CA GLU A 103 7.59 5.14 14.25
C GLU A 103 7.83 6.30 15.22
N PRO A 104 8.65 7.30 14.84
CA PRO A 104 9.09 8.34 15.75
C PRO A 104 7.93 9.07 16.44
N PRO A 105 7.98 9.34 17.75
CA PRO A 105 6.89 10.01 18.46
C PRO A 105 6.48 11.37 17.87
N ALA A 106 7.45 12.11 17.30
CA ALA A 106 7.20 13.37 16.57
C ALA A 106 6.29 13.18 15.34
N LEU A 107 6.41 12.05 14.64
CA LEU A 107 5.55 11.69 13.51
C LEU A 107 4.11 11.44 14.01
N VAL A 108 3.97 10.69 15.10
CA VAL A 108 2.66 10.42 15.73
C VAL A 108 1.95 11.71 16.12
N ALA A 109 2.66 12.64 16.76
CA ALA A 109 2.12 13.95 17.15
C ALA A 109 1.60 14.74 15.93
N ASN A 110 2.39 14.82 14.85
CA ASN A 110 1.99 15.50 13.61
C ASN A 110 0.73 14.90 12.98
N THR A 111 0.64 13.57 12.94
CA THR A 111 -0.53 12.87 12.40
C THR A 111 -1.78 13.14 13.23
N LEU A 112 -1.69 13.09 14.56
CA LEU A 112 -2.81 13.43 15.44
C LEU A 112 -3.28 14.87 15.22
N LEU A 113 -2.37 15.83 15.17
CA LEU A 113 -2.67 17.25 14.94
C LEU A 113 -3.34 17.50 13.59
N SER A 114 -2.90 16.79 12.55
CA SER A 114 -3.48 16.84 11.21
C SER A 114 -4.90 16.32 11.18
N LEU A 115 -5.16 15.18 11.84
CA LEU A 115 -6.48 14.55 11.88
C LEU A 115 -7.46 15.34 12.76
N MET A 116 -7.00 15.94 13.86
CA MET A 116 -7.86 16.80 14.71
C MET A 116 -8.31 18.09 14.03
N ALA A 117 -7.69 18.47 12.91
CA ALA A 117 -7.97 19.69 12.16
C ALA A 117 -8.86 19.48 10.93
N TYR A 118 -9.72 18.45 10.93
CA TYR A 118 -10.78 18.33 9.93
C TYR A 118 -11.75 19.51 9.99
N ASP A 119 -12.28 19.88 8.82
CA ASP A 119 -13.41 20.81 8.76
C ASP A 119 -14.68 20.01 9.05
N TYR A 120 -15.04 19.94 10.33
CA TYR A 120 -16.17 19.19 10.85
C TYR A 120 -16.54 19.73 12.22
N ASP A 121 -17.75 19.45 12.71
CA ASP A 121 -18.12 19.79 14.07
C ASP A 121 -17.25 18.99 15.07
N VAL A 122 -16.43 19.70 15.84
CA VAL A 122 -15.54 19.13 16.86
C VAL A 122 -16.28 18.30 17.91
N SER A 123 -17.56 18.59 18.19
CA SER A 123 -18.39 17.82 19.11
C SER A 123 -18.80 16.45 18.55
N LYS A 124 -18.66 16.26 17.23
CA LYS A 124 -18.96 15.03 16.51
C LYS A 124 -17.73 14.14 16.30
N LEU A 125 -16.54 14.60 16.70
CA LEU A 125 -15.29 13.89 16.49
C LEU A 125 -14.68 13.40 17.81
N ALA A 126 -14.23 12.16 17.81
CA ALA A 126 -13.38 11.61 18.86
C ALA A 126 -12.19 10.89 18.24
N PHE A 127 -11.01 11.08 18.83
CA PHE A 127 -9.73 10.60 18.34
C PHE A 127 -9.15 9.59 19.32
N TYR A 128 -8.69 8.46 18.80
CA TYR A 128 -8.16 7.34 19.57
C TYR A 128 -6.79 6.97 19.02
N LEU A 129 -5.75 7.14 19.85
CA LEU A 129 -4.42 6.62 19.56
C LEU A 129 -4.26 5.26 20.24
N SER A 130 -4.05 4.20 19.46
CA SER A 130 -3.58 2.91 19.96
C SER A 130 -2.07 2.85 19.87
N ASP A 131 -1.42 2.76 21.03
CA ASP A 131 0.01 2.52 21.15
C ASP A 131 0.27 1.06 21.51
N ASP A 132 0.70 0.29 20.51
CA ASP A 132 1.06 -1.11 20.68
C ASP A 132 2.40 -1.29 21.40
N GLY A 133 3.24 -0.26 21.49
CA GLY A 133 4.51 -0.31 22.22
C GLY A 133 4.33 -0.07 23.72
N GLY A 134 3.22 0.54 24.13
CA GLY A 134 2.98 0.95 25.52
C GLY A 134 4.06 1.91 26.03
N SER A 135 4.55 2.79 25.16
CA SER A 135 5.73 3.62 25.38
C SER A 135 5.37 4.95 26.06
N GLU A 136 6.11 5.28 27.12
CA GLU A 136 6.02 6.58 27.77
C GLU A 136 6.35 7.73 26.79
N LEU A 137 7.24 7.50 25.82
CA LEU A 137 7.63 8.50 24.81
C LEU A 137 6.48 8.78 23.83
N THR A 138 5.75 7.75 23.42
CA THR A 138 4.57 7.89 22.57
C THR A 138 3.44 8.61 23.32
N PHE A 139 3.21 8.24 24.59
CA PHE A 139 2.28 8.95 25.45
C PHE A 139 2.66 10.43 25.62
N HIS A 140 3.94 10.72 25.84
CA HIS A 140 4.46 12.09 25.92
C HIS A 140 4.20 12.88 24.64
N ALA A 141 4.45 12.30 23.47
CA ALA A 141 4.17 12.97 22.20
C ALA A 141 2.68 13.24 21.99
N ALA A 142 1.80 12.31 22.33
CA ALA A 142 0.35 12.53 22.29
C ALA A 142 -0.09 13.64 23.26
N TYR A 143 0.50 13.68 24.46
CA TYR A 143 0.26 14.74 25.44
C TYR A 143 0.75 16.11 24.94
N GLN A 144 1.98 16.22 24.41
CA GLN A 144 2.49 17.46 23.81
C GLN A 144 1.62 17.92 22.63
N ALA A 145 1.19 16.99 21.77
CA ALA A 145 0.24 17.28 20.70
C ALA A 145 -1.08 17.85 21.23
N SER A 146 -1.60 17.32 22.35
CA SER A 146 -2.84 17.83 22.95
C SER A 146 -2.74 19.28 23.44
N ILE A 147 -1.57 19.69 23.94
CA ILE A 147 -1.29 21.06 24.35
C ILE A 147 -1.22 21.97 23.13
N PHE A 148 -0.42 21.58 22.13
CA PHE A 148 -0.23 22.38 20.92
C PHE A 148 -1.52 22.50 20.09
N ALA A 149 -2.37 21.47 20.09
CA ALA A 149 -3.66 21.48 19.40
C ALA A 149 -4.53 22.70 19.79
N ARG A 150 -4.44 23.19 21.03
CA ARG A 150 -5.18 24.38 21.51
C ARG A 150 -4.85 25.67 20.74
N HIS A 151 -3.69 25.72 20.08
CA HIS A 151 -3.26 26.83 19.22
C HIS A 151 -3.36 26.46 17.73
N TRP A 152 -3.03 25.22 17.37
CA TRP A 152 -3.05 24.76 15.99
C TRP A 152 -4.44 24.69 15.36
N LEU A 153 -5.42 24.13 16.09
CA LEU A 153 -6.78 23.97 15.56
C LEU A 153 -7.49 25.30 15.29
N PRO A 154 -7.48 26.32 16.19
CA PRO A 154 -8.05 27.62 15.87
C PRO A 154 -7.31 28.31 14.72
N PHE A 155 -5.98 28.24 14.67
CA PHE A 155 -5.19 28.78 13.56
C PHE A 155 -5.62 28.17 12.22
N CYS A 156 -5.78 26.84 12.17
CA CYS A 156 -6.27 26.13 10.99
C CYS A 156 -7.65 26.60 10.54
N ARG A 157 -8.59 26.79 11.48
CA ARG A 157 -9.95 27.26 11.20
C ARG A 157 -9.95 28.71 10.72
N LYS A 158 -9.21 29.59 11.40
CA LYS A 158 -9.17 31.03 11.15
C LYS A 158 -8.62 31.37 9.77
N TYR A 159 -7.58 30.64 9.33
CA TYR A 159 -6.88 30.93 8.08
C TYR A 159 -7.09 29.90 6.98
N ASN A 160 -7.94 28.89 7.22
CA ASN A 160 -8.19 27.78 6.30
C ASN A 160 -6.90 27.13 5.77
N VAL A 161 -5.95 26.89 6.68
CA VAL A 161 -4.59 26.40 6.37
C VAL A 161 -4.62 25.00 5.76
N GLU A 162 -3.92 24.79 4.66
CA GLU A 162 -3.65 23.44 4.17
C GLU A 162 -2.20 23.27 3.69
N PRO A 163 -1.58 22.08 3.80
CA PRO A 163 -2.10 20.85 4.45
C PRO A 163 -2.29 21.02 5.96
N ARG A 164 -3.12 20.17 6.57
CA ARG A 164 -3.44 20.26 8.02
C ARG A 164 -2.35 19.70 8.93
N ALA A 165 -1.35 19.02 8.36
CA ALA A 165 -0.18 18.56 9.10
C ALA A 165 0.79 19.72 9.34
N PRO A 166 1.10 20.08 10.61
CA PRO A 166 1.95 21.23 10.92
C PRO A 166 3.34 21.14 10.29
N GLN A 167 4.03 20.00 10.41
CA GLN A 167 5.35 19.79 9.78
C GLN A 167 5.32 20.06 8.27
N ALA A 168 4.31 19.54 7.57
CA ALA A 168 4.18 19.71 6.13
C ALA A 168 3.85 21.17 5.76
N PHE A 169 2.97 21.81 6.54
CA PHE A 169 2.60 23.20 6.36
C PHE A 169 3.80 24.13 6.51
N PHE A 170 4.48 24.09 7.67
CA PHE A 170 5.60 24.98 7.96
C PHE A 170 6.77 24.77 6.99
N PHE A 171 7.10 23.52 6.63
CA PHE A 171 8.17 23.23 5.66
C PHE A 171 7.85 23.75 4.24
N SER A 172 6.59 23.67 3.80
CA SER A 172 6.18 24.21 2.50
C SER A 172 6.08 25.75 2.48
N SER A 173 5.87 26.35 3.65
CA SER A 173 5.54 27.77 3.82
C SER A 173 6.76 28.66 4.04
N GLU A 174 7.93 28.09 4.35
CA GLU A 174 9.17 28.82 4.62
C GLU A 174 9.58 29.78 3.49
N ASN A 175 9.24 29.48 2.24
CA ASN A 175 9.54 30.33 1.09
C ASN A 175 8.36 31.21 0.62
N SER A 176 7.11 30.91 1.01
CA SER A 176 5.90 31.57 0.46
C SER A 176 5.30 32.62 1.39
N VAL A 177 5.49 32.47 2.70
CA VAL A 177 4.87 33.37 3.69
C VAL A 177 5.53 34.74 3.61
N ALA A 178 6.77 34.88 3.11
CA ALA A 178 7.50 36.15 2.98
C ALA A 178 6.71 37.30 2.29
N ASP A 179 5.81 37.02 1.34
CA ASP A 179 5.25 38.07 0.46
C ASP A 179 3.73 38.36 0.55
N THR A 180 2.92 37.63 1.35
CA THR A 180 1.45 37.63 1.09
C THR A 180 0.50 37.72 2.30
N GLY A 181 0.98 37.76 3.55
CA GLY A 181 0.11 37.77 4.73
C GLY A 181 -0.26 39.18 5.25
N SER A 182 -1.48 39.34 5.79
CA SER A 182 -1.81 40.50 6.65
C SER A 182 -0.89 40.53 7.89
N GLY A 183 -0.65 41.71 8.47
CA GLY A 183 0.19 41.83 9.68
C GLY A 183 -0.26 40.92 10.83
N THR A 184 -1.56 40.71 10.98
CA THR A 184 -2.16 39.79 11.96
C THR A 184 -1.85 38.31 11.66
N PHE A 185 -1.92 37.89 10.39
CA PHE A 185 -1.55 36.51 10.02
C PHE A 185 -0.09 36.23 10.33
N ARG A 186 0.82 37.18 10.07
CA ARG A 186 2.25 36.98 10.35
C ARG A 186 2.53 36.76 11.84
N GLN A 187 1.89 37.56 12.70
CA GLN A 187 2.02 37.45 14.15
C GLN A 187 1.53 36.09 14.63
N ASP A 188 0.32 35.69 14.22
CA ASP A 188 -0.25 34.39 14.57
C ASP A 188 0.60 33.23 14.01
N TYR A 189 1.10 33.35 12.77
CA TYR A 189 1.97 32.35 12.15
C TYR A 189 3.27 32.16 12.93
N ASN A 190 3.95 33.25 13.29
CA ASN A 190 5.21 33.16 14.04
C ASN A 190 4.98 32.55 15.42
N LEU A 191 3.96 32.99 16.15
CA LEU A 191 3.61 32.43 17.46
C LEU A 191 3.29 30.93 17.39
N VAL A 192 2.48 30.50 16.40
CA VAL A 192 2.13 29.08 16.24
C VAL A 192 3.33 28.27 15.75
N LYS A 193 4.23 28.84 14.94
CA LYS A 193 5.49 28.20 14.52
C LYS A 193 6.43 27.99 15.71
N GLU A 194 6.62 29.00 16.56
CA GLU A 194 7.42 28.89 17.79
C GLU A 194 6.87 27.80 18.71
N ASN A 195 5.56 27.79 18.95
CA ASN A 195 4.91 26.74 19.75
C ASN A 195 5.06 25.33 19.13
N PHE A 196 5.10 25.24 17.80
CA PHE A 196 5.32 23.98 17.10
C PHE A 196 6.75 23.48 17.28
N GLU A 197 7.75 24.35 17.12
CA GLU A 197 9.16 24.05 17.30
C GLU A 197 9.44 23.64 18.76
N GLU A 198 8.87 24.36 19.73
CA GLU A 198 8.97 23.99 21.16
C GLU A 198 8.38 22.60 21.44
N MET A 199 7.23 22.27 20.85
CA MET A 199 6.62 20.95 20.97
C MET A 199 7.54 19.86 20.39
N GLN A 200 8.11 20.08 19.20
CA GLN A 200 9.04 19.15 18.56
C GLN A 200 10.29 18.94 19.42
N ASP A 201 10.89 20.01 19.90
CA ASP A 201 12.11 19.96 20.71
C ASP A 201 11.90 19.16 22.01
N ARG A 202 10.76 19.35 22.68
CA ARG A 202 10.40 18.56 23.88
C ARG A 202 10.27 17.07 23.57
N ILE A 203 9.60 16.73 22.47
CA ILE A 203 9.43 15.34 22.05
C ILE A 203 10.78 14.72 21.68
N CYS A 204 11.58 15.40 20.85
CA CYS A 204 12.89 14.92 20.40
C CYS A 204 13.86 14.77 21.57
N SER A 205 13.91 15.74 22.49
CA SER A 205 14.75 15.67 23.68
C SER A 205 14.38 14.49 24.59
N ALA A 206 13.09 14.20 24.76
CA ALA A 206 12.65 13.02 25.51
C ALA A 206 13.05 11.69 24.83
N VAL A 207 13.01 11.64 23.50
CA VAL A 207 13.47 10.47 22.72
C VAL A 207 14.98 10.29 22.84
N GLU A 208 15.76 11.36 22.68
CA GLU A 208 17.23 11.32 22.78
C GLU A 208 17.72 10.90 24.17
N THR A 209 17.06 11.39 25.22
CA THR A 209 17.38 11.04 26.60
C THR A 209 16.74 9.71 27.06
N GLY A 210 15.80 9.18 26.27
CA GLY A 210 15.01 7.98 26.57
C GLY A 210 14.08 8.14 27.78
N LYS A 211 13.80 9.37 28.24
CA LYS A 211 13.01 9.65 29.45
C LYS A 211 12.22 10.95 29.31
N VAL A 212 11.02 10.97 29.90
CA VAL A 212 10.21 12.17 30.01
C VAL A 212 10.65 13.00 31.24
N PRO A 213 10.84 14.33 31.13
CA PRO A 213 11.17 15.18 32.27
C PRO A 213 10.15 15.09 33.41
N GLU A 214 10.63 15.06 34.66
CA GLU A 214 9.77 14.97 35.86
C GLU A 214 8.79 16.14 35.98
N GLU A 215 9.16 17.32 35.50
CA GLU A 215 8.24 18.46 35.42
C GLU A 215 7.03 18.13 34.55
N THR A 216 7.24 17.57 33.35
CA THR A 216 6.14 17.15 32.48
C THR A 216 5.32 16.01 33.09
N ARG A 217 5.97 15.05 33.76
CA ARG A 217 5.27 13.94 34.44
C ARG A 217 4.29 14.44 35.50
N ARG A 218 4.60 15.54 36.18
CA ARG A 218 3.72 16.16 37.19
C ARG A 218 2.51 16.86 36.60
N GLN A 219 2.55 17.24 35.32
CA GLN A 219 1.46 17.97 34.66
C GLN A 219 0.29 17.06 34.26
N HIS A 220 0.50 15.75 34.11
CA HIS A 220 -0.57 14.82 33.75
C HIS A 220 -0.50 13.50 34.54
N LYS A 221 -1.57 13.15 35.25
CA LYS A 221 -1.62 11.95 36.10
C LYS A 221 -1.39 10.63 35.35
N GLY A 222 -1.67 10.58 34.06
CA GLY A 222 -1.48 9.37 33.22
C GLY A 222 -0.03 8.89 33.17
N PHE A 223 0.96 9.76 33.39
CA PHE A 223 2.37 9.34 33.50
C PHE A 223 2.63 8.40 34.68
N ASN A 224 1.70 8.28 35.63
CA ASN A 224 1.81 7.35 36.76
C ASN A 224 1.84 5.88 36.32
N GLU A 225 1.31 5.53 35.13
CA GLU A 225 1.34 4.16 34.60
C GLU A 225 2.79 3.65 34.41
N TRP A 226 3.74 4.55 34.13
CA TRP A 226 5.16 4.23 33.92
C TRP A 226 6.04 4.46 35.17
N LYS A 227 5.45 4.68 36.36
CA LYS A 227 6.21 4.76 37.62
C LYS A 227 6.93 3.46 37.95
N THR A 228 6.28 2.34 37.65
CA THR A 228 6.93 1.02 37.66
C THR A 228 7.36 0.69 36.23
N LYS A 229 8.50 0.02 36.07
CA LYS A 229 9.03 -0.28 34.74
C LYS A 229 8.09 -1.24 34.00
N LEU A 230 7.23 -0.69 33.14
CA LEU A 230 6.35 -1.46 32.28
C LEU A 230 7.15 -2.25 31.25
N ARG A 231 6.70 -3.47 30.96
CA ARG A 231 7.26 -4.30 29.90
C ARG A 231 6.31 -4.24 28.69
N PRO A 232 6.77 -3.87 27.48
CA PRO A 232 5.89 -3.76 26.29
C PRO A 232 5.10 -5.02 25.92
N ARG A 233 5.53 -6.21 26.39
CA ARG A 233 4.84 -7.49 26.16
C ARG A 233 4.10 -8.03 27.40
N ASP A 234 4.17 -7.31 28.51
CA ASP A 234 3.54 -7.70 29.77
C ASP A 234 3.17 -6.46 30.59
N HIS A 235 1.98 -5.94 30.33
CA HIS A 235 1.43 -4.79 31.02
C HIS A 235 -0.11 -4.83 31.02
N GLN A 236 -0.69 -4.19 32.03
CA GLN A 236 -2.13 -3.94 32.13
C GLN A 236 -2.59 -2.96 31.04
N PRO A 237 -3.90 -2.89 30.73
CA PRO A 237 -4.39 -1.91 29.78
C PRO A 237 -4.27 -0.49 30.35
N ILE A 238 -3.90 0.45 29.49
CA ILE A 238 -3.79 1.88 29.81
C ILE A 238 -4.80 2.62 28.94
N VAL A 239 -5.67 3.42 29.57
CA VAL A 239 -6.66 4.26 28.86
C VAL A 239 -6.64 5.65 29.51
N GLU A 240 -6.17 6.64 28.77
CA GLU A 240 -6.00 8.00 29.26
C GLU A 240 -6.68 9.00 28.34
N VAL A 241 -7.48 9.91 28.90
CA VAL A 241 -8.18 10.95 28.14
C VAL A 241 -7.37 12.24 28.22
N LEU A 242 -6.73 12.60 27.11
CA LEU A 242 -5.85 13.76 26.99
C LEU A 242 -6.62 15.05 26.70
N LEU A 243 -7.73 14.97 25.94
CA LEU A 243 -8.66 16.07 25.70
C LEU A 243 -10.09 15.56 25.91
N ARG A 244 -10.90 16.30 26.66
CA ARG A 244 -12.29 16.00 26.96
C ARG A 244 -13.22 16.97 26.24
N GLY A 245 -13.67 16.62 25.03
CA GLY A 245 -14.55 17.50 24.26
C GLY A 245 -15.88 17.80 24.95
N THR A 246 -16.48 16.81 25.63
CA THR A 246 -17.69 16.99 26.45
C THR A 246 -17.40 17.53 27.86
N GLY A 247 -16.13 17.53 28.30
CA GLY A 247 -15.70 17.84 29.66
C GLY A 247 -15.18 19.27 29.85
N GLY A 248 -15.31 20.14 28.86
CA GLY A 248 -15.01 21.57 28.98
C GLY A 248 -13.63 22.01 28.51
N ASP A 249 -12.81 21.12 27.92
CA ASP A 249 -11.56 21.54 27.29
C ASP A 249 -11.85 22.50 26.12
N ARG A 250 -11.18 23.65 26.15
CA ARG A 250 -11.34 24.72 25.16
C ARG A 250 -10.00 25.09 24.52
N ASP A 251 -10.07 25.54 23.28
CA ASP A 251 -8.93 26.10 22.57
C ASP A 251 -8.61 27.52 23.07
N ALA A 252 -7.56 28.13 22.52
CA ALA A 252 -7.14 29.49 22.86
C ALA A 252 -8.21 30.56 22.52
N GLU A 253 -9.20 30.26 21.68
CA GLU A 253 -10.33 31.15 21.35
C GLU A 253 -11.58 30.84 22.20
N GLY A 254 -11.50 29.90 23.14
CA GLY A 254 -12.63 29.47 23.97
C GLY A 254 -13.61 28.53 23.28
N LYS A 255 -13.32 27.98 22.09
CA LYS A 255 -14.17 26.99 21.40
C LYS A 255 -13.90 25.58 21.92
N PRO A 256 -14.87 24.65 21.86
CA PRO A 256 -14.68 23.27 22.30
C PRO A 256 -13.55 22.57 21.55
N MET A 257 -12.79 21.74 22.25
CA MET A 257 -11.80 20.84 21.67
C MET A 257 -12.42 19.46 21.34
N PRO A 258 -11.88 18.69 20.38
CA PRO A 258 -12.31 17.31 20.19
C PRO A 258 -11.86 16.42 21.35
N THR A 259 -12.46 15.23 21.46
CA THR A 259 -12.00 14.23 22.44
C THR A 259 -10.74 13.52 21.91
N LEU A 260 -9.70 13.39 22.72
CA LEU A 260 -8.48 12.63 22.40
C LEU A 260 -8.19 11.61 23.49
N VAL A 261 -8.11 10.34 23.12
CA VAL A 261 -7.91 9.21 24.02
C VAL A 261 -6.67 8.43 23.60
N TYR A 262 -5.75 8.25 24.54
CA TYR A 262 -4.64 7.32 24.42
C TYR A 262 -5.05 5.96 24.95
N VAL A 263 -4.74 4.91 24.20
CA VAL A 263 -5.02 3.52 24.56
C VAL A 263 -3.78 2.69 24.33
N SER A 264 -3.35 1.95 25.35
CA SER A 264 -2.46 0.81 25.18
C SER A 264 -3.18 -0.42 25.73
N ARG A 265 -3.45 -1.38 24.85
CA ARG A 265 -4.20 -2.60 25.22
C ARG A 265 -3.39 -3.50 26.14
N GLU A 266 -4.08 -4.32 26.92
CA GLU A 266 -3.41 -5.33 27.74
C GLU A 266 -2.57 -6.28 26.88
N LYS A 267 -1.37 -6.58 27.34
CA LYS A 267 -0.49 -7.59 26.72
C LYS A 267 0.02 -8.53 27.80
N ARG A 268 0.00 -9.84 27.49
CA ARG A 268 0.55 -10.92 28.32
C ARG A 268 1.37 -11.86 27.44
N PRO A 269 2.52 -12.39 27.90
CA PRO A 269 3.38 -13.24 27.08
C PRO A 269 2.70 -14.49 26.50
N ALA A 270 1.71 -15.03 27.20
CA ALA A 270 0.99 -16.24 26.80
C ALA A 270 -0.15 -16.00 25.79
N HIS A 271 -0.48 -14.73 25.47
CA HIS A 271 -1.65 -14.40 24.65
C HIS A 271 -1.24 -13.75 23.33
N PRO A 272 -1.66 -14.30 22.17
CA PRO A 272 -1.39 -13.67 20.89
C PRO A 272 -2.15 -12.34 20.81
N HIS A 273 -1.46 -11.28 20.37
CA HIS A 273 -2.05 -9.95 20.30
C HIS A 273 -2.52 -9.56 18.89
N ASN A 274 -2.27 -10.35 17.84
CA ASN A 274 -2.80 -10.09 16.49
C ASN A 274 -2.45 -8.71 15.90
N PHE A 275 -1.29 -8.15 16.24
CA PHE A 275 -0.73 -6.90 15.68
C PHE A 275 -1.78 -5.78 15.54
N LYS A 276 -1.83 -5.11 14.39
CA LYS A 276 -2.72 -3.98 14.10
C LYS A 276 -4.21 -4.37 14.13
N ALA A 277 -4.57 -5.56 13.67
CA ALA A 277 -5.96 -6.05 13.73
C ALA A 277 -6.49 -6.04 15.16
N GLY A 278 -5.72 -6.58 16.11
CA GLY A 278 -6.12 -6.62 17.51
C GLY A 278 -6.13 -5.23 18.18
N ALA A 279 -5.28 -4.31 17.71
CA ALA A 279 -5.24 -2.92 18.19
C ALA A 279 -6.52 -2.18 17.77
N LEU A 280 -6.88 -2.25 16.48
CA LEU A 280 -8.11 -1.65 15.95
C LEU A 280 -9.37 -2.28 16.56
N ASN A 281 -9.37 -3.60 16.82
CA ASN A 281 -10.48 -4.25 17.51
C ASN A 281 -10.61 -3.79 18.97
N ALA A 282 -9.50 -3.56 19.67
CA ALA A 282 -9.53 -2.97 21.01
C ALA A 282 -10.09 -1.54 20.97
N LEU A 283 -9.64 -0.71 20.03
CA LEU A 283 -10.17 0.65 19.84
C LEU A 283 -11.65 0.66 19.47
N ASN A 284 -12.10 -0.28 18.64
CA ASN A 284 -13.51 -0.43 18.29
C ASN A 284 -14.37 -0.67 19.54
N ARG A 285 -13.93 -1.50 20.48
CA ARG A 285 -14.62 -1.73 21.75
C ARG A 285 -14.55 -0.53 22.70
N VAL A 286 -13.38 0.09 22.85
CA VAL A 286 -13.21 1.27 23.71
C VAL A 286 -14.08 2.43 23.22
N SER A 287 -14.04 2.72 21.91
CA SER A 287 -14.84 3.79 21.31
C SER A 287 -16.34 3.52 21.39
N ALA A 288 -16.79 2.26 21.31
CA ALA A 288 -18.20 1.90 21.50
C ALA A 288 -18.74 2.30 22.89
N VAL A 289 -17.90 2.27 23.93
CA VAL A 289 -18.29 2.71 25.28
C VAL A 289 -18.21 4.24 25.42
N MET A 290 -17.23 4.87 24.78
CA MET A 290 -16.95 6.29 25.00
C MET A 290 -17.80 7.23 24.14
N SER A 291 -17.76 7.09 22.82
CA SER A 291 -18.44 7.97 21.86
C SER A 291 -19.58 7.26 21.13
N ASN A 292 -19.40 5.95 20.88
CA ASN A 292 -20.28 5.09 20.12
C ASN A 292 -20.64 5.66 18.72
N ALA A 293 -19.65 6.19 18.00
CA ALA A 293 -19.90 6.78 16.69
C ALA A 293 -20.32 5.71 15.65
N PRO A 294 -21.30 5.98 14.78
CA PRO A 294 -21.71 5.04 13.73
C PRO A 294 -20.65 4.83 12.63
N PHE A 295 -19.67 5.75 12.52
CA PHE A 295 -18.60 5.67 11.54
C PHE A 295 -17.22 5.70 12.20
N ILE A 296 -16.29 4.93 11.64
CA ILE A 296 -14.92 4.77 12.13
C ILE A 296 -13.96 5.04 10.98
N LEU A 297 -13.16 6.10 11.07
CA LEU A 297 -12.01 6.34 10.21
C LEU A 297 -10.78 5.65 10.83
N ASN A 298 -10.11 4.77 10.10
CA ASN A 298 -8.82 4.22 10.52
C ASN A 298 -7.67 4.80 9.68
N VAL A 299 -6.57 5.14 10.36
CA VAL A 299 -5.40 5.77 9.76
C VAL A 299 -4.12 5.23 10.41
N ASP A 300 -3.08 5.00 9.60
CA ASP A 300 -1.74 4.70 10.09
C ASP A 300 -1.05 5.95 10.64
N CYS A 301 -0.17 5.80 11.62
CA CYS A 301 0.52 6.94 12.23
C CYS A 301 1.43 7.71 11.26
N ASP A 302 1.79 7.13 10.11
CA ASP A 302 2.58 7.76 9.06
C ASP A 302 1.73 8.37 7.93
N MET A 303 0.40 8.42 8.08
CA MET A 303 -0.55 8.97 7.12
C MET A 303 -1.30 10.16 7.74
N TYR A 304 -1.13 11.36 7.18
CA TYR A 304 -1.77 12.57 7.66
C TYR A 304 -2.90 13.05 6.73
N SER A 305 -3.81 13.85 7.26
CA SER A 305 -4.89 14.49 6.50
C SER A 305 -4.37 15.64 5.64
N ASN A 306 -4.48 15.48 4.34
CA ASN A 306 -4.10 16.49 3.36
C ASN A 306 -5.29 17.33 2.87
N ASN A 307 -6.52 16.82 2.99
CA ASN A 307 -7.75 17.53 2.64
C ASN A 307 -8.70 17.56 3.84
N SER A 308 -9.01 18.76 4.37
CA SER A 308 -9.89 18.87 5.53
C SER A 308 -11.35 18.54 5.25
N GLN A 309 -11.77 18.49 3.98
CA GLN A 309 -13.13 18.13 3.56
C GLN A 309 -13.34 16.60 3.42
N THR A 310 -12.32 15.78 3.72
CA THR A 310 -12.38 14.31 3.54
C THR A 310 -13.61 13.69 4.21
N LEU A 311 -13.96 14.13 5.42
CA LEU A 311 -15.14 13.63 6.13
C LEU A 311 -16.45 14.04 5.44
N HIS A 312 -16.56 15.27 4.94
CA HIS A 312 -17.72 15.71 4.15
C HIS A 312 -17.91 14.87 2.88
N HIS A 313 -16.83 14.64 2.12
CA HIS A 313 -16.89 13.78 0.95
C HIS A 313 -17.35 12.35 1.29
N THR A 314 -16.87 11.83 2.42
CA THR A 314 -17.26 10.49 2.91
C THR A 314 -18.75 10.45 3.28
N MET A 315 -19.27 11.47 3.96
CA MET A 315 -20.67 11.55 4.34
C MET A 315 -21.61 11.61 3.13
N CYS A 316 -21.14 12.11 1.98
CA CYS A 316 -21.92 12.04 0.74
C CYS A 316 -22.29 10.61 0.37
N PHE A 317 -21.43 9.62 0.66
CA PHE A 317 -21.73 8.21 0.39
C PHE A 317 -22.62 7.60 1.49
N PHE A 318 -22.30 7.85 2.75
CA PHE A 318 -23.02 7.23 3.88
C PHE A 318 -24.39 7.84 4.19
N LEU A 319 -24.68 9.02 3.66
CA LEU A 319 -25.98 9.69 3.81
C LEU A 319 -26.77 9.73 2.50
N ASP A 320 -26.26 9.16 1.40
CA ASP A 320 -27.01 9.14 0.13
C ASP A 320 -28.31 8.34 0.31
N PRO A 321 -29.47 8.90 -0.05
CA PRO A 321 -30.76 8.28 0.24
C PRO A 321 -31.00 6.98 -0.53
N LYS A 322 -30.23 6.70 -1.59
CA LYS A 322 -30.40 5.51 -2.43
C LYS A 322 -29.35 4.45 -2.14
N GLU A 323 -28.08 4.82 -1.98
CA GLU A 323 -26.97 3.86 -1.95
C GLU A 323 -26.36 3.68 -0.55
N SER A 324 -26.59 4.56 0.42
CA SER A 324 -25.91 4.51 1.73
C SER A 324 -26.03 3.17 2.47
N HIS A 325 -27.20 2.53 2.39
CA HIS A 325 -27.54 1.33 3.14
C HIS A 325 -26.66 0.12 2.79
N ARG A 326 -26.08 0.05 1.60
CA ARG A 326 -25.24 -1.08 1.17
C ARG A 326 -23.74 -0.84 1.31
N ILE A 327 -23.32 0.38 1.65
CA ILE A 327 -21.90 0.74 1.76
C ILE A 327 -21.41 0.39 3.17
N ALA A 328 -20.44 -0.52 3.24
CA ALA A 328 -19.71 -0.86 4.45
C ALA A 328 -18.54 0.09 4.70
N PHE A 329 -17.81 0.49 3.66
CA PHE A 329 -16.68 1.42 3.82
C PHE A 329 -16.40 2.24 2.56
N VAL A 330 -15.82 3.43 2.76
CA VAL A 330 -15.27 4.28 1.70
C VAL A 330 -13.74 4.25 1.84
N GLN A 331 -13.05 3.78 0.81
CA GLN A 331 -11.59 3.70 0.74
C GLN A 331 -11.06 4.89 -0.06
N PHE A 332 -10.12 5.63 0.53
CA PHE A 332 -9.33 6.62 -0.19
C PHE A 332 -8.02 5.99 -0.68
N PRO A 333 -7.51 6.37 -1.86
CA PRO A 333 -6.20 5.91 -2.30
C PRO A 333 -5.10 6.30 -1.31
N GLN A 334 -4.18 5.36 -1.03
CA GLN A 334 -2.97 5.67 -0.30
C GLN A 334 -2.04 6.48 -1.19
N CYS A 335 -1.70 7.69 -0.77
CA CYS A 335 -0.79 8.57 -1.50
C CYS A 335 0.37 8.94 -0.60
N PHE A 336 1.53 9.27 -1.18
CA PHE A 336 2.75 9.50 -0.43
C PHE A 336 3.35 10.87 -0.77
N GLY A 337 3.81 11.57 0.26
CA GLY A 337 4.57 12.82 0.12
C GLY A 337 6.07 12.55 -0.09
N GLY A 338 6.75 13.44 -0.79
CA GLY A 338 8.21 13.36 -0.98
C GLY A 338 8.67 12.22 -1.90
N LEU A 339 7.81 11.77 -2.82
CA LEU A 339 8.21 10.89 -3.91
C LEU A 339 9.17 11.62 -4.87
N THR A 340 10.09 10.88 -5.49
CA THR A 340 10.89 11.45 -6.59
C THR A 340 9.99 11.70 -7.80
N PRO A 341 10.35 12.62 -8.71
CA PRO A 341 9.53 12.93 -9.88
C PRO A 341 9.16 11.71 -10.74
N ASN A 342 10.00 10.67 -10.74
CA ASN A 342 9.77 9.44 -11.52
C ASN A 342 9.58 8.19 -10.65
N ASP A 343 9.17 8.36 -9.39
CA ASP A 343 8.92 7.29 -8.41
C ASP A 343 9.94 6.15 -8.49
N LEU A 344 11.18 6.47 -8.08
CA LEU A 344 12.36 5.61 -8.29
C LEU A 344 12.13 4.13 -7.95
N TYR A 345 11.38 3.86 -6.88
CA TYR A 345 11.12 2.51 -6.36
C TYR A 345 9.71 1.99 -6.65
N ALA A 346 8.91 2.72 -7.45
CA ALA A 346 7.52 2.39 -7.72
C ALA A 346 6.68 2.20 -6.45
N THR A 347 6.93 3.02 -5.42
CA THR A 347 6.29 2.89 -4.10
C THR A 347 4.92 3.56 -4.05
N SER A 348 4.61 4.45 -5.00
CA SER A 348 3.27 5.04 -5.09
C SER A 348 2.18 4.04 -5.46
N ALA A 349 2.55 2.91 -6.07
CA ALA A 349 1.63 1.94 -6.67
C ALA A 349 0.55 2.64 -7.53
N ILE A 350 0.94 3.65 -8.33
CA ILE A 350 0.03 4.58 -9.00
C ILE A 350 -1.09 3.90 -9.82
N ARG A 351 -0.84 2.73 -10.43
CA ARG A 351 -1.88 2.00 -11.16
C ARG A 351 -2.94 1.41 -10.24
N CYS A 352 -2.53 0.94 -9.07
CA CYS A 352 -3.44 0.44 -8.05
C CYS A 352 -4.44 1.54 -7.65
N THR A 353 -3.91 2.73 -7.38
CA THR A 353 -4.68 3.88 -6.89
C THR A 353 -5.50 4.58 -7.98
N GLU A 354 -4.95 4.80 -9.16
CA GLU A 354 -5.60 5.59 -10.23
C GLU A 354 -6.41 4.75 -11.22
N VAL A 355 -6.18 3.44 -11.30
CA VAL A 355 -6.82 2.57 -12.29
C VAL A 355 -7.57 1.43 -11.63
N GLU A 356 -6.88 0.62 -10.83
CA GLU A 356 -7.43 -0.66 -10.36
C GLU A 356 -8.60 -0.46 -9.39
N PHE A 357 -8.46 0.40 -8.38
CA PHE A 357 -9.55 0.66 -7.42
C PHE A 357 -10.78 1.30 -8.06
N HIS A 358 -10.58 2.19 -9.03
CA HIS A 358 -11.66 2.77 -9.84
C HIS A 358 -12.35 1.72 -10.71
N GLY A 359 -11.58 0.73 -11.20
CA GLY A 359 -12.10 -0.47 -11.85
C GLY A 359 -13.01 -1.31 -10.96
N MET A 360 -12.60 -1.51 -9.70
CA MET A 360 -13.34 -2.32 -8.73
C MET A 360 -14.68 -1.72 -8.34
N ASN A 361 -14.87 -0.39 -8.44
CA ASN A 361 -16.18 0.27 -8.18
C ASN A 361 -17.34 -0.36 -8.96
N THR A 362 -17.08 -0.94 -10.14
CA THR A 362 -18.11 -1.64 -10.93
C THR A 362 -18.57 -2.98 -10.33
N TYR A 363 -17.71 -3.63 -9.54
CA TYR A 363 -17.97 -4.95 -8.95
C TYR A 363 -18.12 -4.90 -7.43
N ASN A 364 -18.81 -3.88 -6.91
CA ASN A 364 -19.08 -3.66 -5.47
C ASN A 364 -17.95 -2.96 -4.69
N GLY A 365 -16.97 -2.35 -5.35
CA GLY A 365 -15.98 -1.49 -4.70
C GLY A 365 -14.60 -2.11 -4.48
N PRO A 366 -13.62 -1.29 -4.09
CA PRO A 366 -12.23 -1.71 -3.89
C PRO A 366 -12.06 -2.57 -2.64
N VAL A 367 -10.89 -3.23 -2.56
CA VAL A 367 -10.42 -3.86 -1.33
C VAL A 367 -10.20 -2.82 -0.22
N TYR A 368 -10.19 -3.25 1.03
CA TYR A 368 -9.76 -2.43 2.17
C TYR A 368 -8.23 -2.51 2.30
N CYS A 369 -7.57 -1.36 2.41
CA CYS A 369 -6.12 -1.23 2.36
C CYS A 369 -5.48 -0.81 3.70
N GLY A 370 -6.18 -0.95 4.82
CA GLY A 370 -5.59 -0.79 6.15
C GLY A 370 -5.45 0.66 6.65
N THR A 371 -5.62 1.67 5.80
CA THR A 371 -5.55 3.10 6.18
C THR A 371 -6.39 3.95 5.24
N GLY A 372 -6.80 5.12 5.70
CA GLY A 372 -7.59 6.08 4.91
C GLY A 372 -8.95 5.51 4.50
N ALA A 373 -9.54 4.65 5.33
CA ALA A 373 -10.85 4.08 5.10
C ALA A 373 -11.81 4.48 6.21
N ILE A 374 -13.03 4.85 5.83
CA ILE A 374 -14.10 5.10 6.79
C ILE A 374 -15.09 3.96 6.69
N HIS A 375 -15.27 3.26 7.80
CA HIS A 375 -16.15 2.12 7.94
C HIS A 375 -17.43 2.49 8.66
N ARG A 376 -18.53 1.86 8.25
CA ARG A 376 -19.75 1.74 9.04
C ARG A 376 -19.47 0.77 10.20
N ARG A 377 -19.75 1.19 11.44
CA ARG A 377 -19.48 0.36 12.63
C ARG A 377 -20.24 -0.96 12.60
N GLU A 378 -21.50 -0.96 12.17
CA GLU A 378 -22.29 -2.19 12.12
C GLU A 378 -21.71 -3.25 11.17
N SER A 379 -21.15 -2.83 10.03
CA SER A 379 -20.52 -3.78 9.09
C SER A 379 -19.26 -4.38 9.67
N LEU A 380 -18.42 -3.56 10.33
CA LEU A 380 -17.25 -4.03 11.08
C LEU A 380 -17.67 -4.95 12.23
N ASN A 381 -18.77 -4.68 12.91
CA ASN A 381 -19.28 -5.52 14.01
C ASN A 381 -20.06 -6.75 13.54
N GLY A 382 -19.71 -7.30 12.38
CA GLY A 382 -20.17 -8.61 11.92
C GLY A 382 -21.57 -8.63 11.30
N ARG A 383 -22.25 -7.49 11.16
CA ARG A 383 -23.58 -7.47 10.53
C ARG A 383 -23.51 -8.01 9.11
N ILE A 384 -24.43 -8.91 8.76
CA ILE A 384 -24.65 -9.37 7.39
C ILE A 384 -25.58 -8.38 6.69
N PHE A 385 -25.24 -8.00 5.45
CA PHE A 385 -26.08 -7.09 4.67
C PHE A 385 -27.36 -7.79 4.23
N THR A 386 -28.50 -7.11 4.41
CA THR A 386 -29.79 -7.53 3.87
C THR A 386 -30.44 -6.36 3.10
N PRO A 387 -31.17 -6.60 2.00
CA PRO A 387 -31.73 -5.50 1.18
C PRO A 387 -32.73 -4.59 1.90
N ASP A 388 -33.37 -5.10 2.95
CA ASP A 388 -34.30 -4.39 3.83
C ASP A 388 -33.58 -3.55 4.90
N PHE A 389 -32.26 -3.70 5.06
CA PHE A 389 -31.50 -2.89 5.99
C PHE A 389 -31.66 -1.40 5.69
N ARG A 390 -32.07 -0.64 6.71
CA ARG A 390 -32.11 0.82 6.69
C ARG A 390 -31.23 1.35 7.82
N PRO A 391 -30.14 2.07 7.51
CA PRO A 391 -29.27 2.63 8.52
C PRO A 391 -30.00 3.74 9.27
N LYS A 392 -29.86 3.77 10.59
CA LYS A 392 -30.27 4.89 11.43
C LYS A 392 -29.03 5.47 12.08
N TRP A 393 -28.47 6.51 11.48
CA TRP A 393 -27.24 7.15 11.97
C TRP A 393 -27.49 8.08 13.17
N ASP A 394 -28.74 8.48 13.39
CA ASP A 394 -29.16 9.34 14.51
C ASP A 394 -29.38 8.56 15.81
N GLU A 395 -29.45 7.23 15.74
CA GLU A 395 -29.54 6.36 16.91
C GLU A 395 -28.13 5.84 17.25
N LYS A 396 -27.76 5.89 18.53
CA LYS A 396 -26.53 5.22 18.99
C LYS A 396 -26.65 3.74 18.63
N PRO A 397 -25.68 3.14 17.92
CA PRO A 397 -25.75 1.74 17.58
C PRO A 397 -25.90 0.93 18.88
N ALA A 398 -26.96 0.12 18.96
CA ALA A 398 -27.16 -0.78 20.07
C ALA A 398 -26.02 -1.80 20.03
N TYR A 399 -25.05 -1.66 20.92
CA TYR A 399 -24.12 -2.74 21.18
C TYR A 399 -24.97 -3.89 21.72
N GLY A 400 -25.00 -5.03 21.03
CA GLY A 400 -25.73 -6.19 21.52
C GLY A 400 -25.17 -6.56 22.88
N GLU A 401 -25.94 -6.35 23.95
CA GLU A 401 -25.50 -6.59 25.33
C GLU A 401 -25.20 -8.08 25.62
N ASN A 402 -25.30 -9.00 24.66
CA ASN A 402 -25.10 -10.44 24.88
C ASN A 402 -24.40 -11.22 23.75
N ASP A 403 -23.86 -10.59 22.72
CA ASP A 403 -23.16 -11.34 21.65
C ASP A 403 -21.66 -11.45 21.96
N LYS A 404 -21.19 -12.67 22.25
CA LYS A 404 -19.76 -12.96 22.48
C LYS A 404 -18.95 -12.49 21.29
N TRP A 405 -17.91 -11.69 21.53
CA TRP A 405 -16.96 -11.26 20.48
C TRP A 405 -16.34 -12.49 19.79
N SER A 406 -16.78 -12.77 18.57
CA SER A 406 -16.22 -13.79 17.70
C SER A 406 -15.09 -13.17 16.89
N GLU A 407 -13.86 -13.61 17.16
CA GLU A 407 -12.64 -13.15 16.45
C GLU A 407 -12.67 -13.44 14.94
N PHE A 408 -13.56 -14.33 14.50
CA PHE A 408 -13.74 -14.72 13.10
C PHE A 408 -14.88 -13.99 12.41
N GLU A 409 -15.70 -13.24 13.14
CA GLU A 409 -16.91 -12.62 12.60
C GLU A 409 -16.96 -11.12 12.84
N MET A 410 -16.34 -10.62 13.91
CA MET A 410 -16.40 -9.21 14.32
C MET A 410 -15.04 -8.51 14.28
N GLY A 411 -15.09 -7.24 13.91
CA GLY A 411 -13.96 -6.35 13.76
C GLY A 411 -13.12 -6.67 12.54
N LEU A 412 -11.83 -6.32 12.64
CA LEU A 412 -10.81 -6.75 11.70
C LEU A 412 -10.48 -8.23 11.92
N MET A 413 -10.36 -8.95 10.82
CA MET A 413 -10.12 -10.38 10.78
C MET A 413 -8.69 -10.72 11.25
N TYR A 414 -8.55 -11.74 12.09
CA TYR A 414 -7.24 -12.22 12.56
C TYR A 414 -6.65 -13.31 11.64
N GLY A 415 -5.40 -13.69 11.93
CA GLY A 415 -4.76 -14.87 11.33
C GLY A 415 -4.01 -14.61 10.01
N CYS A 416 -3.95 -13.36 9.54
CA CYS A 416 -3.23 -13.00 8.33
C CYS A 416 -2.43 -11.69 8.52
N PRO A 417 -1.19 -11.58 7.98
CA PRO A 417 -0.42 -10.33 7.97
C PRO A 417 -1.00 -9.19 7.14
N VAL A 418 -2.01 -9.48 6.30
CA VAL A 418 -2.80 -8.50 5.53
C VAL A 418 -4.26 -8.55 5.99
N GLU A 419 -4.46 -8.23 7.29
CA GLU A 419 -5.78 -8.25 7.92
C GLU A 419 -6.79 -7.34 7.18
N ASP A 420 -6.29 -6.32 6.50
CA ASP A 420 -7.04 -5.34 5.76
C ASP A 420 -7.75 -5.95 4.55
N LEU A 421 -7.01 -6.56 3.63
CA LEU A 421 -7.57 -7.24 2.47
C LEU A 421 -8.50 -8.37 2.91
N PHE A 422 -8.10 -9.10 3.96
CA PHE A 422 -8.88 -10.20 4.53
C PHE A 422 -10.23 -9.71 5.11
N THR A 423 -10.22 -8.59 5.85
CA THR A 423 -11.43 -7.95 6.38
C THR A 423 -12.31 -7.42 5.26
N GLY A 424 -11.74 -6.75 4.26
CA GLY A 424 -12.50 -6.26 3.10
C GLY A 424 -13.22 -7.40 2.38
N LEU A 425 -12.54 -8.52 2.15
CA LEU A 425 -13.10 -9.72 1.52
C LEU A 425 -14.22 -10.34 2.37
N ALA A 426 -14.05 -10.40 3.70
CA ALA A 426 -15.08 -10.88 4.61
C ALA A 426 -16.34 -10.00 4.57
N LEU A 427 -16.18 -8.66 4.58
CA LEU A 427 -17.28 -7.71 4.48
C LEU A 427 -18.04 -7.87 3.15
N HIS A 428 -17.32 -7.95 2.03
CA HIS A 428 -17.94 -8.18 0.72
C HIS A 428 -18.64 -9.54 0.64
N SER A 429 -18.08 -10.58 1.25
CA SER A 429 -18.69 -11.92 1.30
C SER A 429 -19.98 -11.95 2.14
N ARG A 430 -20.17 -10.98 3.04
CA ARG A 430 -21.40 -10.73 3.80
C ARG A 430 -22.42 -9.86 3.03
N GLY A 431 -22.19 -9.60 1.75
CA GLY A 431 -23.09 -8.87 0.85
C GLY A 431 -22.91 -7.35 0.85
N TRP A 432 -21.95 -6.81 1.62
CA TRP A 432 -21.68 -5.38 1.63
C TRP A 432 -20.93 -4.92 0.38
N GLN A 433 -21.01 -3.62 0.11
CA GLN A 433 -20.24 -2.93 -0.92
C GLN A 433 -19.26 -1.94 -0.30
N SER A 434 -18.25 -1.55 -1.05
CA SER A 434 -17.35 -0.45 -0.73
C SER A 434 -17.31 0.55 -1.87
N VAL A 435 -16.64 1.69 -1.64
CA VAL A 435 -16.44 2.71 -2.68
C VAL A 435 -15.00 3.19 -2.63
N CYS A 436 -14.34 3.25 -3.79
CA CYS A 436 -13.11 4.03 -3.97
C CYS A 436 -13.51 5.46 -4.30
N PHE A 437 -12.98 6.43 -3.55
CA PHE A 437 -13.12 7.84 -3.86
C PHE A 437 -11.77 8.56 -3.84
N SER A 438 -11.44 9.19 -4.97
CA SER A 438 -10.22 9.98 -5.15
C SER A 438 -10.59 11.45 -5.35
N PRO A 439 -10.57 12.28 -4.29
CA PRO A 439 -10.83 13.71 -4.42
C PRO A 439 -9.73 14.41 -5.23
N GLN A 440 -10.08 15.54 -5.86
CA GLN A 440 -9.12 16.36 -6.63
C GLN A 440 -7.86 16.69 -5.83
N LYS A 441 -8.05 17.07 -4.55
CA LYS A 441 -6.97 17.13 -3.58
C LYS A 441 -6.92 15.82 -2.82
N ARG A 442 -5.80 15.09 -2.92
CA ARG A 442 -5.57 13.82 -2.23
C ARG A 442 -5.97 13.91 -0.76
N ALA A 443 -6.77 12.96 -0.29
CA ALA A 443 -7.31 12.99 1.07
C ALA A 443 -6.23 12.80 2.14
N PHE A 444 -5.39 11.79 1.92
CA PHE A 444 -4.33 11.41 2.84
C PHE A 444 -2.99 11.41 2.12
N LEU A 445 -1.93 11.78 2.83
CA LEU A 445 -0.55 11.66 2.38
C LEU A 445 0.26 11.01 3.49
N GLY A 446 1.12 10.05 3.14
CA GLY A 446 2.03 9.46 4.10
C GLY A 446 3.46 9.28 3.60
N LEU A 447 4.20 8.42 4.30
CA LEU A 447 5.62 8.18 4.05
C LEU A 447 5.84 6.84 3.36
N SER A 448 6.34 6.88 2.12
CA SER A 448 6.78 5.69 1.41
C SER A 448 8.23 5.32 1.78
N PRO A 449 8.60 4.01 1.66
CA PRO A 449 9.99 3.60 1.73
C PRO A 449 10.85 4.36 0.70
N ARG A 450 12.03 4.85 1.11
CA ARG A 450 12.97 5.58 0.23
C ARG A 450 14.27 4.82 -0.03
N ASN A 451 14.27 3.52 0.18
CA ASN A 451 15.36 2.63 -0.24
C ASN A 451 14.81 1.31 -0.80
N THR A 452 15.63 0.62 -1.58
CA THR A 452 15.23 -0.60 -2.27
C THR A 452 14.89 -1.72 -1.28
N ASN A 453 15.69 -1.92 -0.23
CA ASN A 453 15.51 -3.03 0.71
C ASN A 453 14.15 -2.97 1.42
N ASP A 454 13.80 -1.81 1.98
CA ASP A 454 12.55 -1.63 2.71
C ASP A 454 11.34 -1.76 1.78
N THR A 455 11.46 -1.28 0.54
CA THR A 455 10.45 -1.51 -0.49
C THR A 455 10.25 -3.01 -0.72
N LEU A 456 11.33 -3.78 -0.88
CA LEU A 456 11.24 -5.21 -1.11
C LEU A 456 10.71 -6.00 0.10
N ILE A 457 11.04 -5.59 1.33
CA ILE A 457 10.49 -6.18 2.57
C ILE A 457 8.98 -5.91 2.65
N GLN A 458 8.54 -4.68 2.36
CA GLN A 458 7.12 -4.32 2.37
C GLN A 458 6.33 -5.18 1.37
N TYR A 459 6.80 -5.30 0.12
CA TYR A 459 6.14 -6.14 -0.88
C TYR A 459 6.21 -7.63 -0.57
N LYS A 460 7.26 -8.12 0.11
CA LYS A 460 7.32 -9.50 0.62
C LYS A 460 6.19 -9.75 1.59
N ARG A 461 6.00 -8.86 2.57
CA ARG A 461 4.93 -8.99 3.56
C ARG A 461 3.55 -9.00 2.92
N TRP A 462 3.30 -8.08 1.98
CA TRP A 462 2.03 -8.03 1.25
C TRP A 462 1.78 -9.29 0.44
N ALA A 463 2.73 -9.71 -0.39
CA ALA A 463 2.56 -10.86 -1.26
C ALA A 463 2.43 -12.18 -0.48
N ALA A 464 3.15 -12.35 0.63
CA ALA A 464 3.01 -13.50 1.51
C ALA A 464 1.62 -13.55 2.15
N GLY A 465 1.17 -12.46 2.78
CA GLY A 465 -0.16 -12.40 3.37
C GLY A 465 -1.28 -12.59 2.35
N MET A 466 -1.14 -12.00 1.16
CA MET A 466 -2.08 -12.16 0.05
C MET A 466 -2.19 -13.62 -0.43
N LEU A 467 -1.06 -14.33 -0.50
CA LEU A 467 -1.03 -15.76 -0.82
C LEU A 467 -1.64 -16.60 0.31
N GLU A 468 -1.43 -16.23 1.58
CA GLU A 468 -2.12 -16.87 2.71
C GLU A 468 -3.64 -16.70 2.62
N VAL A 469 -4.14 -15.52 2.22
CA VAL A 469 -5.59 -15.33 1.97
C VAL A 469 -6.07 -16.27 0.85
N PHE A 470 -5.30 -16.42 -0.23
CA PHE A 470 -5.64 -17.35 -1.31
C PHE A 470 -5.76 -18.80 -0.82
N LEU A 471 -4.91 -19.21 0.13
CA LEU A 471 -4.89 -20.56 0.70
C LEU A 471 -5.85 -20.73 1.89
N SER A 472 -6.52 -19.66 2.32
CA SER A 472 -7.43 -19.66 3.46
C SER A 472 -8.85 -20.10 3.11
N HIS A 473 -9.70 -20.22 4.13
CA HIS A 473 -11.13 -20.48 3.99
C HIS A 473 -11.92 -19.35 3.29
N LEU A 474 -11.33 -18.14 3.14
CA LEU A 474 -11.89 -17.05 2.32
C LEU A 474 -11.25 -16.95 0.94
N CYS A 475 -10.62 -18.02 0.43
CA CYS A 475 -10.09 -18.02 -0.94
C CYS A 475 -11.13 -17.47 -1.95
N PRO A 476 -10.79 -16.47 -2.78
CA PRO A 476 -11.76 -15.84 -3.68
C PRO A 476 -12.47 -16.81 -4.63
N PHE A 477 -11.79 -17.87 -5.08
CA PHE A 477 -12.37 -18.85 -6.01
C PHE A 477 -13.27 -19.89 -5.38
N THR A 478 -13.10 -20.21 -4.09
CA THR A 478 -13.96 -21.21 -3.43
C THR A 478 -15.03 -20.53 -2.60
N HIS A 479 -14.64 -19.57 -1.77
CA HIS A 479 -15.55 -18.82 -0.90
C HIS A 479 -16.36 -17.78 -1.67
N GLY A 480 -15.76 -17.14 -2.67
CA GLY A 480 -16.40 -16.05 -3.41
C GLY A 480 -17.51 -16.50 -4.35
N ILE A 481 -17.51 -17.75 -4.84
CA ILE A 481 -18.56 -18.25 -5.73
C ILE A 481 -19.93 -18.20 -5.02
N GLY A 482 -20.89 -17.55 -5.65
CA GLY A 482 -22.24 -17.33 -5.10
C GLY A 482 -22.35 -16.18 -4.09
N ARG A 483 -21.23 -15.58 -3.67
CA ARG A 483 -21.18 -14.44 -2.72
C ARG A 483 -20.70 -13.14 -3.37
N LEU A 484 -19.77 -13.25 -4.30
CA LEU A 484 -19.13 -12.13 -4.99
C LEU A 484 -19.47 -12.14 -6.48
N LYS A 485 -19.37 -10.98 -7.12
CA LYS A 485 -19.46 -10.88 -8.58
C LYS A 485 -18.21 -11.51 -9.22
N TRP A 486 -18.34 -12.10 -10.41
CA TRP A 486 -17.19 -12.70 -11.12
C TRP A 486 -16.03 -11.72 -11.32
N GLY A 487 -16.31 -10.47 -11.73
CA GLY A 487 -15.26 -9.45 -11.84
C GLY A 487 -14.60 -9.12 -10.50
N GLN A 488 -15.33 -9.19 -9.39
CA GLN A 488 -14.80 -9.01 -8.04
C GLN A 488 -13.90 -10.17 -7.63
N ILE A 489 -14.31 -11.42 -7.92
CA ILE A 489 -13.48 -12.62 -7.72
C ILE A 489 -12.16 -12.46 -8.49
N MET A 490 -12.22 -12.06 -9.77
CA MET A 490 -11.02 -11.84 -10.57
C MET A 490 -10.11 -10.75 -9.99
N CYS A 491 -10.67 -9.63 -9.51
CA CYS A 491 -9.90 -8.56 -8.85
C CYS A 491 -9.19 -9.06 -7.59
N TYR A 492 -9.91 -9.76 -6.70
CA TYR A 492 -9.31 -10.33 -5.49
C TYR A 492 -8.26 -11.40 -5.81
N SER A 493 -8.55 -12.26 -6.78
CA SER A 493 -7.60 -13.28 -7.25
C SER A 493 -6.33 -12.67 -7.84
N PHE A 494 -6.43 -11.53 -8.54
CA PHE A 494 -5.26 -10.83 -9.05
C PHE A 494 -4.28 -10.46 -7.94
N TYR A 495 -4.76 -9.86 -6.85
CA TYR A 495 -3.94 -9.48 -5.70
C TYR A 495 -3.47 -10.71 -4.89
N THR A 496 -4.38 -11.62 -4.57
CA THR A 496 -4.07 -12.80 -3.74
C THR A 496 -3.07 -13.77 -4.41
N LEU A 497 -2.93 -13.71 -5.74
CA LEU A 497 -1.95 -14.49 -6.50
C LEU A 497 -0.67 -13.71 -6.86
N TRP A 498 -0.43 -12.53 -6.29
CA TRP A 498 0.77 -11.72 -6.57
C TRP A 498 2.08 -12.49 -6.40
N ALA A 499 2.22 -13.24 -5.31
CA ALA A 499 3.43 -14.02 -5.04
C ALA A 499 3.77 -15.03 -6.16
N LEU A 500 2.75 -15.59 -6.82
CA LEU A 500 2.94 -16.60 -7.87
C LEU A 500 3.39 -16.01 -9.21
N TRP A 501 3.40 -14.68 -9.38
CA TRP A 501 4.10 -14.04 -10.51
C TRP A 501 5.61 -14.34 -10.52
N SER A 502 6.19 -14.72 -9.37
CA SER A 502 7.61 -15.08 -9.30
C SER A 502 7.97 -16.26 -10.20
N LEU A 503 7.09 -17.24 -10.36
CA LEU A 503 7.35 -18.46 -11.14
C LEU A 503 7.54 -18.17 -12.63
N PRO A 504 6.59 -17.54 -13.35
CA PRO A 504 6.77 -17.27 -14.78
C PRO A 504 7.85 -16.23 -15.04
N ILE A 505 8.04 -15.24 -14.15
CA ILE A 505 9.12 -14.24 -14.28
C ILE A 505 10.48 -14.92 -14.17
N LEU A 506 10.65 -15.83 -13.20
CA LEU A 506 11.88 -16.61 -13.06
C LEU A 506 12.12 -17.48 -14.29
N CYS A 507 11.09 -18.16 -14.81
CA CYS A 507 11.20 -18.95 -16.04
C CYS A 507 11.67 -18.10 -17.23
N TYR A 508 11.08 -16.92 -17.44
CA TYR A 508 11.46 -16.02 -18.54
C TYR A 508 12.82 -15.35 -18.36
N ALA A 509 13.25 -15.10 -17.13
CA ALA A 509 14.57 -14.55 -16.87
C ALA A 509 15.68 -15.61 -17.00
N LEU A 510 15.37 -16.89 -16.80
CA LEU A 510 16.35 -17.98 -16.77
C LEU A 510 16.42 -18.76 -18.08
N LEU A 511 15.30 -19.34 -18.53
CA LEU A 511 15.30 -20.35 -19.60
C LEU A 511 15.68 -19.76 -20.96
N PRO A 512 15.13 -18.62 -21.42
CA PRO A 512 15.52 -18.00 -22.69
C PRO A 512 17.02 -17.67 -22.78
N ALA A 513 17.61 -17.17 -21.70
CA ALA A 513 19.02 -16.80 -21.66
C ALA A 513 19.93 -18.04 -21.76
N LEU A 514 19.64 -19.07 -20.97
CA LEU A 514 20.42 -20.31 -20.98
C LEU A 514 20.25 -21.10 -22.28
N ALA A 515 19.03 -21.18 -22.82
CA ALA A 515 18.77 -21.81 -24.11
C ALA A 515 19.53 -21.07 -25.23
N MET A 516 19.55 -19.74 -25.20
CA MET A 516 20.29 -18.93 -26.16
C MET A 516 21.79 -19.20 -26.08
N ALA A 517 22.35 -19.34 -24.88
CA ALA A 517 23.74 -19.71 -24.70
C ALA A 517 24.08 -21.12 -25.25
N ASN A 518 23.10 -22.01 -25.35
CA ASN A 518 23.27 -23.35 -25.91
C ASN A 518 22.82 -23.47 -27.38
N GLY A 519 22.46 -22.35 -28.03
CA GLY A 519 21.98 -22.36 -29.42
C GLY A 519 20.59 -22.97 -29.59
N ILE A 520 19.81 -23.09 -28.51
CA ILE A 520 18.48 -23.68 -28.50
C ILE A 520 17.43 -22.57 -28.64
N SER A 521 16.57 -22.71 -29.66
CA SER A 521 15.52 -21.75 -29.95
C SER A 521 14.25 -22.12 -29.18
N LEU A 522 13.76 -21.21 -28.34
CA LEU A 522 12.52 -21.37 -27.57
C LEU A 522 11.33 -20.61 -28.16
N PHE A 523 11.53 -19.89 -29.26
CA PHE A 523 10.54 -19.04 -29.92
C PHE A 523 10.58 -19.25 -31.43
N PRO A 524 9.56 -18.82 -32.20
CA PRO A 524 9.62 -18.88 -33.65
C PRO A 524 10.83 -18.11 -34.20
N LYS A 525 11.38 -18.60 -35.31
CA LYS A 525 12.43 -17.91 -36.07
C LYS A 525 11.89 -16.57 -36.60
N ALA A 526 12.75 -15.58 -36.81
CA ALA A 526 12.33 -14.26 -37.32
C ALA A 526 11.66 -14.34 -38.70
N SER A 527 12.08 -15.31 -39.52
CA SER A 527 11.48 -15.65 -40.81
C SER A 527 10.11 -16.34 -40.72
N ASP A 528 9.75 -16.90 -39.56
CA ASP A 528 8.48 -17.60 -39.34
C ASP A 528 7.33 -16.59 -39.15
N PRO A 529 6.17 -16.74 -39.83
CA PRO A 529 5.00 -15.90 -39.60
C PRO A 529 4.56 -15.78 -38.13
N TRP A 530 4.75 -16.83 -37.32
CA TRP A 530 4.42 -16.82 -35.88
C TRP A 530 5.23 -15.80 -35.09
N PHE A 531 6.44 -15.45 -35.53
CA PHE A 531 7.25 -14.40 -34.89
C PHE A 531 6.48 -13.10 -34.72
N LYS A 532 5.65 -12.74 -35.71
CA LYS A 532 4.85 -11.51 -35.70
C LYS A 532 3.85 -11.49 -34.54
N VAL A 533 3.32 -12.66 -34.15
CA VAL A 533 2.37 -12.78 -33.03
C VAL A 533 3.08 -12.53 -31.70
N PHE A 534 4.25 -13.16 -31.50
CA PHE A 534 5.06 -12.96 -30.30
C PHE A 534 5.57 -11.52 -30.20
N ALA A 535 6.08 -10.96 -31.29
CA ALA A 535 6.51 -9.57 -31.36
C ALA A 535 5.36 -8.60 -31.09
N PHE A 536 4.16 -8.85 -31.65
CA PHE A 536 2.97 -8.07 -31.37
C PHE A 536 2.62 -8.05 -29.88
N LEU A 537 2.58 -9.22 -29.21
CA LEU A 537 2.25 -9.27 -27.78
C LEU A 537 3.29 -8.53 -26.92
N GLY A 538 4.58 -8.70 -27.22
CA GLY A 538 5.66 -7.97 -26.54
C GLY A 538 5.51 -6.46 -26.70
N ILE A 539 5.38 -5.98 -27.93
CA ILE A 539 5.24 -4.54 -28.23
C ILE A 539 3.94 -3.98 -27.64
N ALA A 540 2.81 -4.65 -27.85
CA ALA A 540 1.49 -4.19 -27.44
C ALA A 540 1.32 -4.16 -25.92
N SER A 541 1.95 -5.08 -25.17
CA SER A 541 1.91 -5.07 -23.70
C SER A 541 2.68 -3.89 -23.12
N HIS A 542 3.90 -3.64 -23.61
CA HIS A 542 4.71 -2.50 -23.18
C HIS A 542 4.13 -1.16 -23.65
N ALA A 543 3.63 -1.07 -24.89
CA ALA A 543 2.98 0.13 -25.40
C ALA A 543 1.72 0.49 -24.61
N TYR A 544 0.87 -0.49 -24.29
CA TYR A 544 -0.30 -0.27 -23.46
C TYR A 544 0.09 0.13 -22.02
N SER A 545 1.04 -0.58 -21.42
CA SER A 545 1.55 -0.26 -20.08
C SER A 545 2.07 1.18 -20.00
N LEU A 546 2.86 1.61 -20.98
CA LEU A 546 3.36 2.99 -21.06
C LEU A 546 2.21 3.98 -21.30
N GLY A 547 1.32 3.70 -22.26
CA GLY A 547 0.19 4.57 -22.57
C GLY A 547 -0.75 4.80 -21.38
N GLU A 548 -1.05 3.74 -20.61
CA GLU A 548 -1.83 3.83 -19.38
C GLU A 548 -1.13 4.68 -18.32
N LEU A 549 0.20 4.56 -18.18
CA LEU A 549 0.94 5.40 -17.22
C LEU A 549 0.94 6.87 -17.63
N LEU A 550 1.13 7.16 -18.91
CA LEU A 550 1.08 8.53 -19.44
C LEU A 550 -0.32 9.13 -19.29
N TRP A 551 -1.38 8.32 -19.45
CA TRP A 551 -2.76 8.75 -19.24
C TRP A 551 -3.01 9.24 -17.81
N ILE A 552 -2.41 8.58 -16.81
CA ILE A 552 -2.46 8.99 -15.40
C ILE A 552 -1.32 9.94 -15.00
N LYS A 553 -0.73 10.65 -15.98
CA LYS A 553 0.30 11.70 -15.82
C LYS A 553 1.65 11.23 -15.27
N GLY A 554 1.99 9.95 -15.41
CA GLY A 554 3.36 9.47 -15.18
C GLY A 554 4.30 9.82 -16.34
N THR A 555 5.57 9.43 -16.21
CA THR A 555 6.62 9.71 -17.21
C THR A 555 7.18 8.41 -17.82
N VAL A 556 7.91 8.52 -18.94
CA VAL A 556 8.63 7.38 -19.53
C VAL A 556 9.68 6.82 -18.56
N LYS A 557 10.37 7.68 -17.81
CA LYS A 557 11.35 7.25 -16.81
C LYS A 557 10.67 6.55 -15.63
N MET A 558 9.48 7.00 -15.22
CA MET A 558 8.67 6.32 -14.22
C MET A 558 8.22 4.94 -14.70
N TRP A 559 7.81 4.81 -15.97
CA TRP A 559 7.47 3.51 -16.56
C TRP A 559 8.65 2.54 -16.54
N LEU A 560 9.86 3.04 -16.84
CA LEU A 560 11.07 2.23 -16.75
C LEU A 560 11.37 1.80 -15.31
N ASN A 561 11.16 2.68 -14.33
CA ASN A 561 11.32 2.37 -12.90
C ASN A 561 10.26 1.36 -12.42
N GLU A 562 9.00 1.51 -12.81
CA GLU A 562 7.92 0.53 -12.53
C GLU A 562 8.26 -0.84 -13.10
N THR A 563 8.71 -0.89 -14.37
CA THR A 563 9.09 -2.13 -15.05
C THR A 563 10.28 -2.80 -14.35
N ARG A 564 11.30 -2.01 -13.97
CA ARG A 564 12.45 -2.50 -13.20
C ARG A 564 12.04 -3.09 -11.87
N MET A 565 11.26 -2.34 -11.10
CA MET A 565 10.84 -2.77 -9.77
C MET A 565 9.86 -3.93 -9.83
N TRP A 566 9.03 -4.04 -10.88
CA TRP A 566 8.21 -5.22 -11.12
C TRP A 566 9.08 -6.48 -11.34
N MET A 567 10.12 -6.41 -12.16
CA MET A 567 11.06 -7.54 -12.35
C MET A 567 11.84 -7.87 -11.07
N ILE A 568 12.40 -6.86 -10.39
CA ILE A 568 13.13 -7.06 -9.13
C ILE A 568 12.22 -7.72 -8.09
N ARG A 569 11.00 -7.19 -7.85
CA ARG A 569 10.04 -7.78 -6.90
C ARG A 569 9.65 -9.19 -7.29
N GLY A 570 9.45 -9.46 -8.59
CA GLY A 570 9.09 -10.78 -9.11
C GLY A 570 10.07 -11.87 -8.68
N VAL A 571 11.36 -11.63 -8.87
CA VAL A 571 12.41 -12.64 -8.55
C VAL A 571 12.93 -12.55 -7.12
N SER A 572 12.52 -11.54 -6.35
CA SER A 572 12.92 -11.36 -4.94
C SER A 572 11.71 -11.50 -4.00
N SER A 573 10.98 -10.41 -3.75
CA SER A 573 9.85 -10.34 -2.82
C SER A 573 8.82 -11.43 -3.04
N PHE A 574 8.37 -11.61 -4.28
CA PHE A 574 7.35 -12.61 -4.60
C PHE A 574 7.88 -14.03 -4.46
N LEU A 575 9.10 -14.29 -4.93
CA LEU A 575 9.75 -15.58 -4.78
C LEU A 575 9.91 -15.97 -3.31
N MET A 576 10.45 -15.05 -2.49
CA MET A 576 10.60 -15.27 -1.05
C MET A 576 9.25 -15.42 -0.35
N SER A 577 8.21 -14.74 -0.82
CA SER A 577 6.85 -14.90 -0.29
C SER A 577 6.32 -16.30 -0.53
N VAL A 578 6.54 -16.88 -1.71
CA VAL A 578 6.18 -18.27 -2.01
C VAL A 578 6.92 -19.22 -1.07
N VAL A 579 8.23 -19.05 -0.92
CA VAL A 579 9.05 -19.89 -0.03
C VAL A 579 8.56 -19.81 1.41
N VAL A 580 8.39 -18.59 1.96
CA VAL A 580 7.93 -18.41 3.35
C VAL A 580 6.54 -18.99 3.56
N THR A 581 5.63 -18.81 2.60
CA THR A 581 4.26 -19.35 2.70
C THR A 581 4.28 -20.89 2.67
N ILE A 582 5.11 -21.50 1.83
CA ILE A 582 5.30 -22.97 1.80
C ILE A 582 5.87 -23.45 3.13
N LEU A 583 6.96 -22.85 3.61
CA LEU A 583 7.59 -23.24 4.88
C LEU A 583 6.62 -23.13 6.06
N LYS A 584 5.79 -22.08 6.09
CA LYS A 584 4.72 -21.91 7.07
C LYS A 584 3.65 -23.00 6.95
N SER A 585 3.19 -23.31 5.73
CA SER A 585 2.21 -24.37 5.49
C SER A 585 2.70 -25.76 5.91
N LEU A 586 4.02 -25.97 5.89
CA LEU A 586 4.69 -27.19 6.36
C LEU A 586 5.00 -27.18 7.86
N GLY A 587 4.70 -26.09 8.58
CA GLY A 587 5.02 -25.94 10.01
C GLY A 587 6.52 -25.76 10.32
N ILE A 588 7.35 -25.42 9.33
CA ILE A 588 8.81 -25.31 9.46
C ILE A 588 9.23 -23.94 10.01
N SER A 589 8.49 -22.88 9.71
CA SER A 589 8.78 -21.52 10.15
C SER A 589 7.50 -20.72 10.36
N ASP A 590 7.45 -19.92 11.42
CA ASP A 590 6.49 -18.83 11.48
C ASP A 590 6.91 -17.73 10.49
N SER A 591 5.95 -17.14 9.79
CA SER A 591 6.19 -15.98 8.93
C SER A 591 6.55 -14.78 9.82
N GLY A 592 7.84 -14.44 9.90
CA GLY A 592 8.29 -13.25 10.62
C GLY A 592 7.64 -11.98 10.07
N PHE A 593 7.00 -11.19 10.94
CA PHE A 593 6.49 -9.88 10.60
C PHE A 593 7.60 -8.84 10.80
N GLU A 594 8.26 -8.47 9.71
CA GLU A 594 9.28 -7.42 9.72
C GLU A 594 8.62 -6.05 9.48
N ILE A 595 8.72 -5.16 10.47
CA ILE A 595 8.32 -3.75 10.30
C ILE A 595 9.51 -2.99 9.74
N THR A 596 9.29 -2.26 8.65
CA THR A 596 10.29 -1.39 8.02
C THR A 596 10.50 -0.14 8.86
N SER A 597 11.76 0.26 9.06
CA SER A 597 12.08 1.53 9.69
C SER A 597 11.61 2.70 8.82
N LYS A 598 11.11 3.77 9.45
CA LYS A 598 10.82 5.04 8.77
C LYS A 598 11.99 6.02 8.82
N VAL A 599 13.09 5.64 9.48
CA VAL A 599 14.31 6.43 9.64
C VAL A 599 15.30 6.08 8.53
N ILE A 600 15.84 7.09 7.86
CA ILE A 600 16.79 6.94 6.75
C ILE A 600 17.95 7.92 6.95
N ASP A 601 19.16 7.44 6.70
CA ASP A 601 20.39 8.23 6.74
C ASP A 601 20.38 9.37 5.69
N ASP A 602 20.94 10.53 6.04
CA ASP A 602 20.90 11.74 5.20
C ASP A 602 21.61 11.55 3.85
N ASP A 603 22.68 10.77 3.79
CA ASP A 603 23.38 10.48 2.53
C ASP A 603 22.46 9.66 1.60
N ALA A 604 21.67 8.73 2.16
CA ALA A 604 20.70 7.94 1.41
C ALA A 604 19.51 8.80 0.94
N VAL A 605 19.05 9.76 1.75
CA VAL A 605 18.02 10.73 1.34
C VAL A 605 18.51 11.60 0.18
N LYS A 606 19.78 12.03 0.19
CA LYS A 606 20.38 12.80 -0.91
C LYS A 606 20.40 11.98 -2.22
N ARG A 607 20.82 10.72 -2.16
CA ARG A 607 20.82 9.82 -3.33
C ARG A 607 19.42 9.58 -3.86
N TYR A 608 18.45 9.37 -2.96
CA TYR A 608 17.05 9.23 -3.32
C TYR A 608 16.54 10.46 -4.09
N LYS A 609 16.81 11.68 -3.61
CA LYS A 609 16.44 12.93 -4.32
C LYS A 609 17.10 13.05 -5.70
N GLN A 610 18.27 12.43 -5.90
CA GLN A 610 18.97 12.37 -7.19
C GLN A 610 18.51 11.21 -8.08
N GLU A 611 17.48 10.46 -7.68
CA GLU A 611 16.97 9.26 -8.37
C GLU A 611 18.01 8.15 -8.54
N VAL A 612 18.90 8.00 -7.56
CA VAL A 612 19.90 6.93 -7.51
C VAL A 612 19.45 5.84 -6.54
N MET A 613 19.34 4.59 -7.03
CA MET A 613 18.85 3.46 -6.23
C MET A 613 19.85 3.06 -5.13
N GLU A 614 19.35 2.72 -3.94
CA GLU A 614 20.16 2.32 -2.79
C GLU A 614 20.25 0.79 -2.68
N PHE A 615 21.45 0.23 -2.66
CA PHE A 615 21.67 -1.22 -2.49
C PHE A 615 22.57 -1.58 -1.30
N ALA A 616 22.90 -0.63 -0.42
CA ALA A 616 23.89 -0.76 0.65
C ALA A 616 23.64 -1.93 1.64
N VAL A 617 22.40 -2.39 1.77
CA VAL A 617 22.02 -3.41 2.74
C VAL A 617 22.39 -4.80 2.23
N ALA A 618 23.12 -5.59 3.03
CA ALA A 618 23.43 -6.98 2.71
C ALA A 618 22.20 -7.87 2.87
N SER A 619 21.27 -7.78 1.92
CA SER A 619 19.98 -8.46 1.94
C SER A 619 19.95 -9.63 0.95
N PRO A 620 19.45 -10.83 1.36
CA PRO A 620 19.29 -11.95 0.44
C PRO A 620 18.31 -11.65 -0.71
N MET A 621 17.45 -10.64 -0.53
CA MET A 621 16.51 -10.16 -1.55
C MET A 621 17.21 -9.64 -2.81
N PHE A 622 18.47 -9.23 -2.71
CA PHE A 622 19.24 -8.74 -3.85
C PHE A 622 19.94 -9.85 -4.64
N VAL A 623 20.10 -11.06 -4.09
CA VAL A 623 20.84 -12.14 -4.76
C VAL A 623 20.15 -12.61 -6.05
N PRO A 624 18.85 -13.00 -6.05
CA PRO A 624 18.20 -13.45 -7.28
C PRO A 624 18.18 -12.42 -8.42
N PRO A 625 17.75 -11.14 -8.22
CA PRO A 625 17.73 -10.17 -9.31
C PRO A 625 19.13 -9.91 -9.85
N THR A 626 20.12 -9.75 -8.98
CA THR A 626 21.52 -9.53 -9.39
C THR A 626 22.07 -10.70 -10.20
N THR A 627 21.83 -11.93 -9.75
CA THR A 627 22.24 -13.16 -10.44
C THR A 627 21.65 -13.24 -11.85
N LEU A 628 20.33 -13.04 -11.97
CA LEU A 628 19.62 -13.16 -13.24
C LEU A 628 19.99 -12.03 -14.21
N SER A 629 20.24 -10.81 -13.72
CA SER A 629 20.77 -9.71 -14.52
C SER A 629 22.15 -10.07 -15.09
N LEU A 630 23.08 -10.51 -14.26
CA LEU A 630 24.43 -10.92 -14.70
C LEU A 630 24.36 -12.07 -15.73
N LEU A 631 23.50 -13.06 -15.48
CA LEU A 631 23.28 -14.17 -16.40
C LEU A 631 22.79 -13.69 -17.77
N ASN A 632 21.77 -12.84 -17.81
CA ASN A 632 21.20 -12.32 -19.05
C ASN A 632 22.22 -11.45 -19.80
N LEU A 633 22.97 -10.61 -19.10
CA LEU A 633 24.02 -9.80 -19.71
C LEU A 633 25.11 -10.68 -20.33
N TYR A 634 25.58 -11.69 -19.61
CA TYR A 634 26.58 -12.62 -20.12
C TYR A 634 26.07 -13.36 -21.37
N CYS A 635 24.87 -13.94 -21.32
CA CYS A 635 24.31 -14.67 -22.45
C CYS A 635 24.07 -13.76 -23.66
N PHE A 636 23.59 -12.54 -23.44
CA PHE A 636 23.40 -11.54 -24.49
C PHE A 636 24.71 -11.14 -25.17
N LEU A 637 25.74 -10.80 -24.38
CA LEU A 637 27.06 -10.42 -24.91
C LEU A 637 27.73 -11.57 -25.64
N ARG A 638 27.74 -12.77 -25.06
CA ARG A 638 28.32 -13.97 -25.69
C ARG A 638 27.66 -14.28 -27.02
N SER A 639 26.34 -14.27 -27.08
CA SER A 639 25.59 -14.55 -28.31
C SER A 639 25.82 -13.48 -29.37
N THR A 640 25.86 -12.20 -28.98
CA THR A 640 26.17 -11.09 -29.89
C THR A 640 27.59 -11.19 -30.46
N VAL A 641 28.58 -11.56 -29.63
CA VAL A 641 29.97 -11.77 -30.10
C VAL A 641 30.05 -12.95 -31.05
N LEU A 642 29.41 -14.09 -30.73
CA LEU A 642 29.36 -15.25 -31.62
C LEU A 642 28.78 -14.86 -32.99
N MET A 643 27.70 -14.09 -33.02
CA MET A 643 27.11 -13.59 -34.27
C MET A 643 28.08 -12.72 -35.09
N ILE A 644 28.76 -11.78 -34.44
CA ILE A 644 29.68 -10.85 -35.12
C ILE A 644 30.92 -11.60 -35.65
N VAL A 645 31.48 -12.51 -34.86
CA VAL A 645 32.73 -13.21 -35.18
C VAL A 645 32.51 -14.34 -36.18
N GLN A 646 31.44 -15.12 -36.03
CA GLN A 646 31.16 -16.27 -36.90
C GLN A 646 30.44 -15.86 -38.18
N GLY A 647 29.91 -14.63 -38.27
CA GLY A 647 29.29 -14.11 -39.48
C GLY A 647 28.07 -14.89 -39.93
N GLU A 648 27.36 -15.52 -39.00
CA GLU A 648 26.22 -16.41 -39.27
C GLU A 648 24.88 -15.66 -39.09
N PRO A 649 24.27 -15.12 -40.17
CA PRO A 649 22.94 -14.49 -40.11
C PRO A 649 21.84 -15.45 -39.64
N SER A 650 22.08 -16.77 -39.73
CA SER A 650 21.22 -17.82 -39.16
C SER A 650 20.98 -17.62 -37.67
N VAL A 651 21.98 -17.21 -36.88
CA VAL A 651 21.81 -17.04 -35.43
C VAL A 651 20.81 -15.93 -35.10
N LEU A 652 20.83 -14.81 -35.85
CA LEU A 652 19.84 -13.74 -35.70
C LEU A 652 18.43 -14.26 -35.97
N ASP A 653 18.27 -15.01 -37.07
CA ASP A 653 16.98 -15.57 -37.45
C ASP A 653 16.46 -16.56 -36.40
N HIS A 654 17.32 -17.37 -35.79
CA HIS A 654 16.91 -18.41 -34.83
C HIS A 654 16.73 -17.89 -33.39
N MET A 655 17.37 -16.78 -33.00
CA MET A 655 17.42 -16.32 -31.60
C MET A 655 16.90 -14.90 -31.39
N ALA A 656 16.31 -14.25 -32.39
CA ALA A 656 15.89 -12.85 -32.33
C ALA A 656 15.10 -12.47 -31.06
N LEU A 657 14.05 -13.23 -30.70
CA LEU A 657 13.24 -12.92 -29.51
C LEU A 657 13.99 -13.14 -28.19
N GLN A 658 14.90 -14.12 -28.13
CA GLN A 658 15.76 -14.34 -26.96
C GLN A 658 16.76 -13.21 -26.78
N LEU A 659 17.38 -12.75 -27.87
CA LEU A 659 18.29 -11.59 -27.88
C LEU A 659 17.56 -10.31 -27.42
N ILE A 660 16.37 -10.05 -27.96
CA ILE A 660 15.55 -8.90 -27.56
C ILE A 660 15.20 -8.98 -26.08
N LEU A 661 14.77 -10.14 -25.59
CA LEU A 661 14.40 -10.35 -24.19
C LEU A 661 15.58 -10.15 -23.24
N SER A 662 16.71 -10.86 -23.46
CA SER A 662 17.90 -10.72 -22.61
C SER A 662 18.53 -9.33 -22.70
N GLY A 663 18.49 -8.71 -23.87
CA GLY A 663 18.89 -7.31 -24.06
C GLY A 663 18.02 -6.34 -23.26
N PHE A 664 16.69 -6.54 -23.30
CA PHE A 664 15.74 -5.73 -22.52
C PHE A 664 15.94 -5.91 -21.02
N ILE A 665 16.05 -7.15 -20.53
CA ILE A 665 16.34 -7.43 -19.10
C ILE A 665 17.65 -6.75 -18.68
N SER A 666 18.68 -6.80 -19.53
CA SER A 666 19.97 -6.15 -19.27
C SER A 666 19.83 -4.63 -19.22
N LEU A 667 19.12 -4.01 -20.16
CA LEU A 667 18.88 -2.57 -20.19
C LEU A 667 18.13 -2.09 -18.94
N VAL A 668 17.09 -2.80 -18.54
CA VAL A 668 16.32 -2.41 -17.35
C VAL A 668 17.13 -2.62 -16.07
N SER A 669 18.08 -3.57 -16.07
CA SER A 669 18.95 -3.88 -14.94
C SER A 669 20.15 -2.94 -14.75
N LEU A 670 20.29 -1.87 -15.55
CA LEU A 670 21.43 -0.94 -15.49
C LEU A 670 21.80 -0.48 -14.05
N PRO A 671 20.85 -0.08 -13.17
CA PRO A 671 21.21 0.33 -11.81
C PRO A 671 21.85 -0.77 -10.96
N LEU A 672 21.58 -2.05 -11.24
CA LEU A 672 22.25 -3.17 -10.58
C LEU A 672 23.71 -3.25 -11.04
N TYR A 673 23.99 -3.11 -12.34
CA TYR A 673 25.37 -3.11 -12.85
C TYR A 673 26.17 -1.89 -12.35
N GLU A 674 25.53 -0.72 -12.29
CA GLU A 674 26.10 0.47 -11.66
C GLU A 674 26.50 0.20 -10.20
N ALA A 675 25.59 -0.40 -9.43
CA ALA A 675 25.85 -0.74 -8.03
C ALA A 675 26.92 -1.82 -7.83
N LEU A 676 27.09 -2.75 -8.78
CA LEU A 676 28.08 -3.83 -8.72
C LEU A 676 29.48 -3.38 -9.12
N PHE A 677 29.61 -2.64 -10.24
CA PHE A 677 30.89 -2.47 -10.92
C PHE A 677 31.42 -1.03 -10.87
N PHE A 678 30.54 -0.03 -10.83
CA PHE A 678 30.93 1.37 -11.08
C PHE A 678 30.86 2.25 -9.84
N ARG A 679 29.95 1.96 -8.90
CA ARG A 679 29.75 2.79 -7.70
C ARG A 679 30.81 2.57 -6.63
N ARG A 680 31.29 3.70 -6.08
CA ARG A 680 32.26 3.75 -4.97
C ARG A 680 31.68 4.35 -3.68
N ASP A 681 30.47 4.88 -3.75
CA ASP A 681 29.77 5.45 -2.59
C ASP A 681 29.11 4.36 -1.71
N LYS A 682 28.55 4.76 -0.56
CA LYS A 682 27.95 3.85 0.42
C LYS A 682 26.73 3.08 -0.10
N GLY A 683 26.07 3.54 -1.15
CA GLY A 683 24.89 2.89 -1.73
C GLY A 683 25.19 1.80 -2.75
N ARG A 684 26.48 1.45 -2.96
CA ARG A 684 26.91 0.32 -3.80
C ARG A 684 26.42 -1.04 -3.27
N MET A 685 26.46 -2.06 -4.13
CA MET A 685 26.13 -3.43 -3.73
C MET A 685 27.18 -4.00 -2.77
N PRO A 686 26.78 -4.63 -1.64
CA PRO A 686 27.71 -5.27 -0.71
C PRO A 686 28.51 -6.40 -1.37
N THR A 687 29.80 -6.49 -1.03
CA THR A 687 30.72 -7.50 -1.61
C THR A 687 30.21 -8.93 -1.44
N SER A 688 29.57 -9.25 -0.31
CA SER A 688 28.98 -10.57 -0.07
C SER A 688 27.89 -10.90 -1.08
N ILE A 689 26.96 -9.97 -1.33
CA ILE A 689 25.88 -10.13 -2.31
C ILE A 689 26.45 -10.26 -3.73
N THR A 690 27.45 -9.44 -4.07
CA THR A 690 28.17 -9.53 -5.34
C THR A 690 28.79 -10.91 -5.54
N ALA A 691 29.52 -11.41 -4.53
CA ALA A 691 30.18 -12.72 -4.59
C ALA A 691 29.15 -13.86 -4.75
N TYR A 692 28.10 -13.88 -3.92
CA TYR A 692 27.05 -14.89 -4.03
C TYR A 692 26.34 -14.86 -5.38
N SER A 693 26.05 -13.67 -5.90
CA SER A 693 25.34 -13.54 -7.18
C SER A 693 26.18 -13.97 -8.37
N ILE A 694 27.48 -13.66 -8.36
CA ILE A 694 28.42 -14.11 -9.40
C ILE A 694 28.59 -15.63 -9.34
N LEU A 695 28.84 -16.19 -8.15
CA LEU A 695 28.99 -17.64 -7.96
C LEU A 695 27.72 -18.39 -8.40
N LEU A 696 26.55 -17.88 -8.04
CA LEU A 696 25.28 -18.48 -8.45
C LEU A 696 25.06 -18.35 -9.96
N ALA A 697 25.42 -17.23 -10.59
CA ALA A 697 25.29 -17.07 -12.04
C ALA A 697 26.20 -18.07 -12.79
N PHE A 698 27.44 -18.26 -12.34
CA PHE A 698 28.34 -19.29 -12.86
C PHE A 698 27.80 -20.70 -12.61
N ALA A 699 27.28 -20.98 -11.42
CA ALA A 699 26.69 -22.27 -11.09
C ALA A 699 25.49 -22.57 -12.01
N LEU A 700 24.60 -21.60 -12.26
CA LEU A 700 23.48 -21.76 -13.19
C LEU A 700 23.97 -21.99 -14.62
N LEU A 701 24.98 -21.25 -15.08
CA LEU A 701 25.59 -21.45 -16.40
C LEU A 701 26.24 -22.83 -16.54
N TYR A 702 26.94 -23.32 -15.53
CA TYR A 702 27.71 -24.56 -15.65
C TYR A 702 26.89 -25.80 -15.31
N LEU A 703 26.01 -25.72 -14.32
CA LEU A 703 25.23 -26.85 -13.82
C LEU A 703 23.94 -27.04 -14.60
N LEU A 704 23.30 -25.99 -15.12
CA LEU A 704 22.04 -26.15 -15.87
C LEU A 704 22.25 -26.25 -17.38
N SER A 705 23.35 -25.72 -17.92
CA SER A 705 23.66 -25.82 -19.36
C SER A 705 23.81 -27.24 -19.90
N PRO A 706 24.17 -28.28 -19.12
CA PRO A 706 24.13 -29.67 -19.61
C PRO A 706 22.74 -30.29 -19.62
N PHE A 707 21.78 -29.72 -18.87
CA PHE A 707 20.39 -30.18 -18.82
C PHE A 707 19.46 -29.36 -19.72
N ILE A 708 20.01 -28.30 -20.33
CA ILE A 708 19.39 -27.44 -21.32
C ILE A 708 19.98 -27.82 -22.65
#